data_AF-A0A2I0UBQ0-F1
#
_entry.id   AF-A0A2I0UBQ0-F1
#
_cell.length_a   1.000
_cell.length_b   1.000
_cell.length_c   1.000
_cell.angle_alpha   90.00
_cell.angle_beta   90.00
_cell.angle_gamma   90.00
#
_symmetry.space_group_name_H-M   'P 1'
#
loop_
_entity.id
_entity.type
_entity.pdbx_description
1 polymer ?
#
loop_
_entity_poly.entity_id
_entity_poly.type
_entity_poly.pdbx_seq_one_letter_code
_entity_poly.pdbx_strand_id
1 'polypeptide(L)'
;MTDTDHQPFAMTIKIKCVVTVRLVTVRQNMLVRCKILMADSSSDSDNFLRGRIGRRPPLRASHNRARNYGAEEVTEKIHTLANTLQLKETLEQSIGQFRSHRLTRNTGMRSASLSSLYPSDLDGEGVSVFSAGILRDLNETSILSVEKIPCLLHELTDAELRKTLEELSEKLTESQRHETVSERVERRLQEIEQEMRAERQLVERRQDQLGHMSFQLQEALRKQDAKADETEELMKNKLVKYESEKNQLEQELEQSRKKLNESESSREALLHQIDDLRSQLLRAEDDRVELQHQISHVATRRQSFQDVQDDDRRIRTVVERHEREKQELEKHILELKAKLNHNAVMSEVEELKRCIERKDKEKAQLVMHIQVLTSDLENREKQQEKILDQLKEIQSCYKACEDGRRQTELQSAELAQQLEDSTKEAERYLAEFKHSEALRLEIEKKREDLKVRAQETIRQWKLKCKKLDREVEKQNETINQLMDKNNQALKEKDDLRSQLLSAIHQIENLRKELNEVLTKRAQQEELLHCKEVKLNEMKSHQESLEEEIKEFQGTVKKLENELKKHVFLQNQMQAEKKHLETELATSNLIHKKDQEKLLEMQADVKNLSSVRVELTNRITEEEKVKKELHKSLSDLQKQQKSKDEEVTSANRQLKMEREVHQQELADLRSELQNVKIKHEQNVQELMKLLKQEKDDAETQLRMLKMELVEEKNIVKTQSRQLEKIKNECDKLTEELTQNEEENIKLRRKCELVKQELEKKDKQISNEEDHLRRMDEARLQFKDQLRHLEIEQESILTMIGSEIDAACEIFSRDSMEKFKAVSLTPMVLNDPHRWLAETKTKLQWLCEEVKERESKEKKLRCYLLQSREQLKHFTQVKETEHQSLYKQIKKQEKLLEEVHREKRELLEKTLRREEEMGALQDRIMALEVSTRVALDHLESVPEKLSLLEDFKDIGFSNLSISMNDELQGVLAKLPKAVYDKN
;
A
#
# COMPACT_ATOMS: atom_id res chain seq x y z
N MET A 1 47.70 117.81 -35.61
CA MET A 1 47.37 118.44 -36.90
C MET A 1 45.91 118.13 -37.20
N THR A 2 44.95 119.04 -37.03
CA THR A 2 45.03 120.48 -36.70
C THR A 2 45.85 121.34 -37.67
N ASP A 3 45.42 122.51 -38.09
CA ASP A 3 44.05 123.06 -38.18
C ASP A 3 43.98 123.73 -39.58
N THR A 4 42.84 123.93 -40.24
CA THR A 4 41.72 124.80 -39.85
C THR A 4 42.19 126.25 -39.50
N ASP A 5 41.40 127.31 -39.64
CA ASP A 5 39.95 127.33 -39.72
C ASP A 5 39.36 128.42 -40.61
N HIS A 6 38.15 128.11 -41.08
CA HIS A 6 36.93 128.91 -41.13
C HIS A 6 36.95 130.45 -41.23
N GLN A 7 35.88 130.94 -41.86
CA GLN A 7 35.15 132.18 -41.51
C GLN A 7 35.87 133.51 -41.84
N PRO A 8 35.21 134.69 -41.74
CA PRO A 8 33.81 134.96 -41.38
C PRO A 8 32.81 134.72 -42.52
N PHE A 9 31.50 134.53 -42.27
CA PHE A 9 30.49 135.59 -42.04
C PHE A 9 30.65 136.80 -43.00
N ALA A 10 29.57 137.40 -43.52
CA ALA A 10 28.23 137.47 -42.95
C ALA A 10 27.15 137.36 -44.06
N MET A 11 25.93 136.96 -43.73
CA MET A 11 24.78 137.87 -43.59
C MET A 11 24.58 138.82 -44.80
N THR A 12 23.39 138.94 -45.41
CA THR A 12 22.04 138.53 -44.99
C THR A 12 21.02 138.94 -46.08
N ILE A 13 19.71 138.73 -45.84
CA ILE A 13 18.63 139.71 -46.17
C ILE A 13 18.28 139.79 -47.68
N LYS A 14 17.01 139.71 -48.12
CA LYS A 14 15.72 139.72 -47.40
C LYS A 14 14.56 139.22 -48.31
N ILE A 15 13.38 139.08 -47.70
CA ILE A 15 12.03 139.20 -48.31
C ILE A 15 11.70 138.15 -49.40
N LYS A 16 10.87 137.13 -49.14
CA LYS A 16 9.41 137.08 -48.80
C LYS A 16 8.44 137.54 -49.91
N CYS A 17 7.48 136.64 -50.16
CA CYS A 17 6.08 136.90 -50.54
C CYS A 17 5.75 137.47 -51.93
N VAL A 18 5.38 136.56 -52.86
CA VAL A 18 4.04 136.54 -53.49
C VAL A 18 3.57 135.07 -53.43
N VAL A 19 2.38 134.59 -53.03
CA VAL A 19 1.08 135.07 -52.49
C VAL A 19 -0.10 134.52 -53.32
N THR A 20 -0.65 133.40 -52.81
CA THR A 20 -2.06 132.92 -52.87
C THR A 20 -2.83 132.71 -54.18
N VAL A 21 -3.28 131.46 -54.37
CA VAL A 21 -4.65 131.04 -54.76
C VAL A 21 -4.98 129.86 -53.81
N ARG A 22 -5.95 129.91 -52.87
CA ARG A 22 -7.43 129.85 -52.99
C ARG A 22 -7.93 128.48 -53.54
N LEU A 23 -9.02 127.83 -53.11
CA LEU A 23 -10.06 128.09 -52.07
C LEU A 23 -10.82 126.76 -51.74
N VAL A 24 -11.51 126.67 -50.58
CA VAL A 24 -12.95 126.29 -50.36
C VAL A 24 -13.65 125.20 -51.23
N THR A 25 -14.59 124.35 -50.78
CA THR A 25 -15.10 123.93 -49.43
C THR A 25 -16.32 122.97 -49.58
N VAL A 26 -16.52 122.02 -48.64
CA VAL A 26 -17.82 121.40 -48.21
C VAL A 26 -18.60 120.34 -49.04
N ARG A 27 -19.02 119.28 -48.30
CA ARG A 27 -20.22 118.40 -48.37
C ARG A 27 -20.55 117.50 -49.59
N GLN A 28 -20.89 116.24 -49.22
CA GLN A 28 -22.05 115.43 -49.67
C GLN A 28 -22.04 114.88 -51.11
N ASN A 29 -22.65 113.72 -51.44
CA ASN A 29 -23.28 112.68 -50.60
C ASN A 29 -23.35 111.32 -51.36
N MET A 30 -23.71 110.26 -50.62
CA MET A 30 -24.55 109.10 -51.06
C MET A 30 -24.51 108.63 -52.53
N LEU A 31 -23.86 107.47 -52.78
CA LEU A 31 -24.31 106.34 -53.63
C LEU A 31 -23.17 105.31 -53.65
N VAL A 32 -23.23 104.07 -53.13
CA VAL A 32 -24.32 103.22 -52.61
C VAL A 32 -25.30 102.69 -53.65
N ARG A 33 -25.03 101.44 -54.06
CA ARG A 33 -25.95 100.39 -54.56
C ARG A 33 -26.52 100.47 -55.99
N CYS A 34 -26.28 99.35 -56.69
CA CYS A 34 -27.25 98.51 -57.41
C CYS A 34 -28.13 99.17 -58.50
N LYS A 35 -28.20 98.57 -59.69
CA LYS A 35 -28.81 97.23 -59.89
C LYS A 35 -27.87 96.31 -60.70
N ILE A 36 -27.79 95.01 -60.39
CA ILE A 36 -28.79 93.95 -60.68
C ILE A 36 -29.14 93.94 -62.17
N LEU A 37 -28.84 92.85 -62.88
CA LEU A 37 -29.81 91.95 -63.51
C LEU A 37 -29.07 90.73 -64.12
N MET A 38 -29.52 89.53 -63.73
CA MET A 38 -29.92 88.41 -64.60
C MET A 38 -28.87 87.71 -65.48
N ALA A 39 -28.18 86.74 -64.87
CA ALA A 39 -27.74 85.46 -65.46
C ALA A 39 -27.24 84.61 -64.27
N ASP A 40 -28.05 83.83 -63.55
CA ASP A 40 -29.32 83.20 -63.86
C ASP A 40 -29.23 82.12 -64.97
N SER A 41 -29.78 80.94 -64.66
CA SER A 41 -30.26 79.92 -65.60
C SER A 41 -29.30 79.38 -66.68
N SER A 42 -28.52 78.35 -66.33
CA SER A 42 -28.87 76.96 -66.67
C SER A 42 -28.10 76.03 -65.73
N SER A 43 -28.74 75.33 -64.78
CA SER A 43 -29.75 74.26 -64.95
C SER A 43 -29.14 73.07 -65.70
N ASP A 44 -28.99 71.87 -65.13
CA ASP A 44 -29.96 71.01 -64.39
C ASP A 44 -31.09 70.45 -65.25
N SER A 45 -31.53 69.24 -64.87
CA SER A 45 -32.48 68.33 -65.54
C SER A 45 -31.87 67.48 -66.68
N ASP A 46 -32.20 66.19 -66.85
CA ASP A 46 -33.14 65.30 -66.13
C ASP A 46 -32.39 64.13 -65.42
N ASN A 47 -32.76 63.57 -64.25
CA ASN A 47 -33.95 63.58 -63.39
C ASN A 47 -35.08 62.55 -63.72
N PHE A 48 -35.16 61.48 -62.91
CA PHE A 48 -36.11 60.33 -62.97
C PHE A 48 -36.04 59.47 -64.25
N LEU A 49 -36.05 58.14 -64.20
CA LEU A 49 -36.82 57.15 -63.42
C LEU A 49 -35.93 55.91 -63.11
N ARG A 50 -36.19 54.96 -62.19
CA ARG A 50 -37.26 54.67 -61.19
C ARG A 50 -36.77 53.49 -60.32
N GLY A 51 -36.97 53.48 -59.00
CA GLY A 51 -36.69 52.25 -58.22
C GLY A 51 -36.68 52.34 -56.68
N ARG A 52 -37.84 52.09 -56.04
CA ARG A 52 -37.98 51.68 -54.62
C ARG A 52 -37.13 50.40 -54.32
N ILE A 53 -36.75 49.98 -53.10
CA ILE A 53 -37.13 50.22 -51.67
C ILE A 53 -35.83 50.09 -50.82
N GLY A 54 -35.58 50.68 -49.64
CA GLY A 54 -36.29 51.69 -48.84
C GLY A 54 -36.35 51.38 -47.32
N ARG A 55 -36.22 52.42 -46.46
CA ARG A 55 -36.37 52.41 -44.96
C ARG A 55 -35.22 51.74 -44.18
N ARG A 56 -34.87 52.14 -42.93
CA ARG A 56 -35.14 53.35 -42.08
C ARG A 56 -33.94 53.52 -41.09
N PRO A 57 -33.84 54.62 -40.31
CA PRO A 57 -32.58 55.11 -39.67
C PRO A 57 -32.69 54.95 -38.10
N PRO A 58 -32.19 55.79 -37.14
CA PRO A 58 -31.61 57.15 -37.27
C PRO A 58 -30.64 57.71 -36.16
N LEU A 59 -30.27 59.01 -36.35
CA LEU A 59 -29.83 60.03 -35.35
C LEU A 59 -28.42 59.87 -34.71
N ARG A 60 -27.75 60.88 -34.12
CA ARG A 60 -27.57 62.36 -34.23
C ARG A 60 -26.75 62.77 -32.95
N ALA A 61 -26.11 63.94 -32.76
CA ALA A 61 -25.56 65.03 -33.60
C ALA A 61 -24.85 66.06 -32.67
N SER A 62 -24.40 67.20 -33.25
CA SER A 62 -23.96 68.46 -32.59
C SER A 62 -22.46 68.56 -32.21
N HIS A 63 -21.77 69.70 -32.38
CA HIS A 63 -22.16 70.97 -33.04
C HIS A 63 -20.92 71.80 -33.49
N ASN A 64 -21.09 72.60 -34.56
CA ASN A 64 -20.40 73.85 -34.94
C ASN A 64 -18.89 74.13 -34.70
N ARG A 65 -18.16 74.24 -35.82
CA ARG A 65 -17.60 75.51 -36.41
C ARG A 65 -16.91 76.53 -35.47
N ALA A 66 -15.59 76.75 -35.64
CA ALA A 66 -14.95 78.07 -35.94
C ALA A 66 -13.41 77.98 -36.08
N ARG A 67 -12.79 78.99 -36.73
CA ARG A 67 -11.32 79.18 -36.82
C ARG A 67 -10.76 79.82 -35.54
N ASN A 68 -9.49 79.55 -35.22
CA ASN A 68 -8.43 80.57 -35.26
C ASN A 68 -7.02 79.94 -35.18
N TYR A 69 -6.03 80.65 -35.72
CA TYR A 69 -4.60 80.30 -35.65
C TYR A 69 -3.97 80.74 -34.32
N GLY A 70 -2.89 80.08 -33.90
CA GLY A 70 -1.94 80.59 -32.91
C GLY A 70 -2.00 79.96 -31.52
N ALA A 71 -1.58 78.69 -31.40
CA ALA A 71 -1.34 78.04 -30.09
C ALA A 71 -0.29 76.90 -30.09
N GLU A 72 0.17 76.42 -31.25
CA GLU A 72 0.82 75.10 -31.35
C GLU A 72 2.17 74.99 -30.62
N GLU A 73 2.93 76.08 -30.51
CA GLU A 73 4.19 76.12 -29.73
C GLU A 73 3.97 76.05 -28.19
N VAL A 74 2.73 76.27 -27.74
CA VAL A 74 2.33 76.12 -26.33
C VAL A 74 1.76 74.72 -26.08
N THR A 75 1.13 74.08 -27.07
CA THR A 75 0.50 72.76 -26.87
C THR A 75 1.49 71.59 -26.71
N GLU A 76 2.69 71.64 -27.31
CA GLU A 76 3.73 70.62 -27.02
C GLU A 76 4.36 70.80 -25.62
N LYS A 77 4.55 72.06 -25.20
CA LYS A 77 5.02 72.39 -23.85
C LYS A 77 3.97 72.08 -22.78
N ILE A 78 2.68 72.15 -23.13
CA ILE A 78 1.58 71.64 -22.30
C ILE A 78 1.55 70.10 -22.29
N HIS A 79 1.81 69.38 -23.39
CA HIS A 79 1.85 67.91 -23.36
C HIS A 79 3.00 67.36 -22.50
N THR A 80 4.16 68.03 -22.48
CA THR A 80 5.26 67.66 -21.57
C THR A 80 4.97 67.97 -20.10
N LEU A 81 4.21 69.04 -19.80
CA LEU A 81 3.69 69.31 -18.45
C LEU A 81 2.49 68.41 -18.05
N ALA A 82 1.68 67.97 -19.01
CA ALA A 82 0.56 67.04 -18.78
C ALA A 82 1.08 65.63 -18.45
N ASN A 83 2.12 65.15 -19.14
CA ASN A 83 2.75 63.87 -18.84
C ASN A 83 3.41 63.85 -17.44
N THR A 84 3.95 64.98 -16.99
CA THR A 84 4.48 65.10 -15.61
C THR A 84 3.38 65.26 -14.55
N LEU A 85 2.19 65.75 -14.91
CA LEU A 85 1.00 65.70 -14.04
C LEU A 85 0.33 64.32 -14.01
N GLN A 86 0.27 63.56 -15.10
CA GLN A 86 -0.19 62.17 -15.08
C GLN A 86 0.75 61.25 -14.29
N LEU A 87 2.06 61.50 -14.32
CA LEU A 87 3.01 60.85 -13.41
C LEU A 87 2.76 61.22 -11.94
N LYS A 88 2.27 62.43 -11.66
CA LYS A 88 1.88 62.84 -10.29
C LYS A 88 0.55 62.21 -9.86
N GLU A 89 -0.46 62.14 -10.73
CA GLU A 89 -1.72 61.44 -10.42
C GLU A 89 -1.52 59.92 -10.27
N THR A 90 -0.66 59.29 -11.06
CA THR A 90 -0.34 57.86 -10.89
C THR A 90 0.50 57.60 -9.64
N LEU A 91 1.39 58.52 -9.23
CA LEU A 91 2.03 58.45 -7.91
C LEU A 91 1.04 58.70 -6.76
N GLU A 92 0.10 59.64 -6.89
CA GLU A 92 -0.93 59.90 -5.86
C GLU A 92 -1.98 58.78 -5.79
N GLN A 93 -2.28 58.09 -6.90
CA GLN A 93 -3.07 56.85 -6.91
C GLN A 93 -2.29 55.66 -6.35
N SER A 94 -0.99 55.53 -6.62
CA SER A 94 -0.14 54.49 -6.03
C SER A 94 0.00 54.67 -4.51
N ILE A 95 0.27 55.91 -4.06
CA ILE A 95 0.26 56.28 -2.64
C ILE A 95 -1.16 56.14 -2.06
N GLY A 96 -2.20 56.39 -2.86
CA GLY A 96 -3.60 56.13 -2.51
C GLY A 96 -3.91 54.66 -2.27
N GLN A 97 -3.36 53.75 -3.06
CA GLN A 97 -3.46 52.29 -2.84
C GLN A 97 -2.68 51.86 -1.59
N PHE A 98 -1.46 52.35 -1.39
CA PHE A 98 -0.68 52.08 -0.18
C PHE A 98 -1.27 52.71 1.10
N ARG A 99 -2.03 53.81 1.00
CA ARG A 99 -2.81 54.37 2.12
C ARG A 99 -4.16 53.67 2.32
N SER A 100 -4.78 53.14 1.27
CA SER A 100 -6.02 52.34 1.36
C SER A 100 -5.82 50.93 1.92
N HIS A 101 -4.60 50.56 2.32
CA HIS A 101 -4.29 49.38 3.14
C HIS A 101 -3.72 49.75 4.54
N ARG A 102 -3.80 51.02 4.94
CA ARG A 102 -3.53 51.47 6.32
C ARG A 102 -4.66 52.34 6.86
N LEU A 103 -5.43 51.76 7.79
CA LEU A 103 -6.48 52.35 8.64
C LEU A 103 -7.94 52.30 8.15
N THR A 104 -8.51 51.09 8.05
CA THR A 104 -9.96 50.87 8.27
C THR A 104 -10.23 49.52 8.97
N ARG A 105 -10.19 49.53 10.32
CA ARG A 105 -10.49 48.41 11.26
C ARG A 105 -9.57 47.17 11.13
N ASN A 106 -9.15 46.51 12.20
CA ASN A 106 -9.36 46.72 13.64
C ASN A 106 -10.82 46.74 14.14
N THR A 107 -11.47 45.60 13.97
CA THR A 107 -12.33 44.94 14.98
C THR A 107 -11.92 43.46 14.91
N GLY A 108 -10.83 43.05 15.55
CA GLY A 108 -10.81 42.53 16.94
C GLY A 108 -10.94 41.00 16.89
N MET A 109 -10.13 40.16 17.53
CA MET A 109 -9.05 40.34 18.53
C MET A 109 -7.83 39.46 18.12
N ARG A 110 -6.57 39.72 18.54
CA ARG A 110 -5.88 39.09 19.70
C ARG A 110 -6.48 37.73 20.13
N SER A 111 -5.75 36.64 20.36
CA SER A 111 -4.29 36.32 20.42
C SER A 111 -4.16 34.78 20.55
N ALA A 112 -3.03 34.07 20.59
CA ALA A 112 -1.60 34.39 20.58
C ALA A 112 -0.83 33.29 19.77
N SER A 113 0.49 33.15 19.94
CA SER A 113 1.30 32.10 19.29
C SER A 113 2.09 31.26 20.31
N LEU A 114 2.38 30.00 19.92
CA LEU A 114 3.44 29.10 20.39
C LEU A 114 3.31 28.37 21.75
N SER A 115 3.25 27.03 21.64
CA SER A 115 4.09 26.02 22.32
C SER A 115 4.09 25.84 23.85
N SER A 116 3.75 24.62 24.33
CA SER A 116 4.75 23.60 24.76
C SER A 116 4.20 22.53 25.75
N LEU A 117 4.17 21.26 25.30
CA LEU A 117 4.36 19.98 26.03
C LEU A 117 3.79 19.72 27.45
N TYR A 118 2.77 18.83 27.51
CA TYR A 118 2.65 17.61 28.38
C TYR A 118 2.67 17.72 29.93
N PRO A 119 2.31 16.66 30.71
CA PRO A 119 1.73 15.35 30.36
C PRO A 119 0.36 15.08 31.06
N SER A 120 -0.07 13.81 31.05
CA SER A 120 -1.04 13.18 31.97
C SER A 120 -2.55 13.52 31.81
N ASP A 121 -3.50 12.59 32.00
CA ASP A 121 -3.38 11.17 32.41
C ASP A 121 -4.35 10.23 31.67
N LEU A 122 -4.25 8.94 32.02
CA LEU A 122 -5.12 7.82 31.64
C LEU A 122 -6.60 8.08 32.03
N ASP A 123 -7.52 7.36 31.38
CA ASP A 123 -8.38 6.42 32.11
C ASP A 123 -9.07 5.42 31.17
N GLY A 124 -9.42 4.26 31.70
CA GLY A 124 -10.14 3.21 30.99
C GLY A 124 -10.84 2.24 31.94
N GLU A 125 -11.90 1.60 31.44
CA GLU A 125 -12.72 0.59 32.13
C GLU A 125 -13.54 1.09 33.33
N GLY A 126 -14.36 0.21 33.94
CA GLY A 126 -15.08 0.50 35.19
C GLY A 126 -16.59 0.72 35.10
N VAL A 127 -17.35 -0.20 34.48
CA VAL A 127 -18.81 -0.26 34.71
C VAL A 127 -19.10 -1.03 36.01
N SER A 128 -19.97 -0.46 36.86
CA SER A 128 -20.82 -1.10 37.89
C SER A 128 -20.47 -0.94 39.40
N VAL A 129 -21.57 -0.84 40.17
CA VAL A 129 -21.77 -1.19 41.60
C VAL A 129 -21.34 -0.22 42.74
N PHE A 130 -22.37 0.44 43.31
CA PHE A 130 -22.65 0.74 44.73
C PHE A 130 -21.50 1.07 45.73
N SER A 131 -21.48 2.32 46.23
CA SER A 131 -22.02 2.73 47.56
C SER A 131 -21.67 4.22 47.81
N ALA A 132 -22.56 5.15 48.17
CA ALA A 132 -23.69 5.23 49.11
C ALA A 132 -23.30 5.70 50.54
N GLY A 133 -23.49 7.00 50.83
CA GLY A 133 -23.87 7.45 52.18
C GLY A 133 -23.31 8.79 52.71
N ILE A 134 -24.24 9.63 53.22
CA ILE A 134 -24.06 10.60 54.33
C ILE A 134 -23.14 11.82 54.04
N LEU A 135 -23.61 13.04 53.73
CA LEU A 135 -24.49 14.03 54.43
C LEU A 135 -23.76 14.99 55.39
N ARG A 136 -24.03 16.31 55.20
CA ARG A 136 -23.99 17.43 56.18
C ARG A 136 -22.61 17.92 56.65
N ASP A 137 -22.41 19.16 57.13
CA ASP A 137 -23.21 20.40 57.36
C ASP A 137 -22.21 21.62 57.30
N LEU A 138 -22.53 22.92 57.17
CA LEU A 138 -23.75 23.74 57.00
C LEU A 138 -23.39 25.15 56.41
N ASN A 139 -24.39 26.00 56.15
CA ASN A 139 -24.34 27.46 55.85
C ASN A 139 -23.68 27.91 54.53
N GLU A 140 -24.24 28.81 53.70
CA GLU A 140 -24.85 30.15 53.92
C GLU A 140 -23.81 31.25 54.28
N THR A 141 -23.78 32.43 53.66
CA THR A 141 -24.72 33.11 52.73
C THR A 141 -24.00 34.17 51.86
N SER A 142 -24.63 34.61 50.76
CA SER A 142 -24.60 36.00 50.20
C SER A 142 -23.26 36.66 49.74
N ILE A 143 -23.23 37.69 48.88
CA ILE A 143 -23.97 38.07 47.65
C ILE A 143 -23.22 39.29 47.02
N LEU A 144 -23.23 39.43 45.69
CA LEU A 144 -22.96 40.64 44.87
C LEU A 144 -21.71 41.56 45.11
N SER A 145 -20.86 41.56 44.08
CA SER A 145 -20.41 42.74 43.29
C SER A 145 -19.46 43.85 43.84
N VAL A 146 -18.25 43.86 43.25
CA VAL A 146 -17.66 44.96 42.44
C VAL A 146 -17.24 46.30 43.09
N GLU A 147 -15.99 46.69 42.74
CA GLU A 147 -15.37 48.05 42.65
C GLU A 147 -14.56 48.69 43.81
N LYS A 148 -13.41 49.23 43.36
CA LYS A 148 -12.64 50.41 43.83
C LYS A 148 -11.70 50.33 45.05
N ILE A 149 -10.44 50.65 44.72
CA ILE A 149 -9.16 50.79 45.44
C ILE A 149 -8.72 52.28 45.22
N PRO A 150 -7.85 52.99 46.00
CA PRO A 150 -7.12 52.69 47.26
C PRO A 150 -7.17 53.81 48.36
N CYS A 151 -6.31 53.68 49.38
CA CYS A 151 -5.57 54.72 50.14
C CYS A 151 -6.25 55.48 51.30
N LEU A 152 -5.65 55.36 52.50
CA LEU A 152 -4.65 56.32 53.01
C LEU A 152 -3.75 55.69 54.11
N LEU A 153 -2.65 56.37 54.48
CA LEU A 153 -1.64 55.89 55.44
C LEU A 153 -1.88 56.40 56.87
N HIS A 154 -1.25 55.69 57.83
CA HIS A 154 -0.97 56.12 59.21
C HIS A 154 -2.21 56.24 60.14
N GLU A 155 -2.14 55.93 61.44
CA GLU A 155 -0.98 55.60 62.29
C GLU A 155 -1.18 54.29 63.08
N LEU A 156 -0.14 53.45 63.18
CA LEU A 156 0.12 52.62 64.36
C LEU A 156 1.62 52.23 64.44
N THR A 157 2.43 53.24 64.72
CA THR A 157 3.72 53.14 65.45
C THR A 157 4.70 52.01 65.09
N ASP A 158 5.51 52.26 64.06
CA ASP A 158 7.00 52.22 64.03
C ASP A 158 7.79 50.96 64.46
N ALA A 159 7.34 50.15 65.43
CA ALA A 159 8.03 48.95 65.90
C ALA A 159 7.99 47.81 64.88
N GLU A 160 6.82 47.52 64.32
CA GLU A 160 6.64 46.51 63.26
C GLU A 160 7.29 46.95 61.95
N LEU A 161 7.33 48.27 61.68
CA LEU A 161 7.93 48.83 60.49
C LEU A 161 9.47 48.83 60.56
N ARG A 162 10.05 49.03 61.75
CA ARG A 162 11.48 48.75 62.01
C ARG A 162 11.77 47.27 61.89
N LYS A 163 11.00 46.40 62.55
CA LYS A 163 11.24 44.96 62.53
C LYS A 163 11.16 44.36 61.12
N THR A 164 10.19 44.79 60.31
CA THR A 164 10.10 44.37 58.89
C THR A 164 11.20 44.98 58.02
N LEU A 165 11.69 46.19 58.30
CA LEU A 165 12.91 46.72 57.67
C LEU A 165 14.17 45.96 58.10
N GLU A 166 14.27 45.52 59.35
CA GLU A 166 15.35 44.66 59.86
C GLU A 166 15.30 43.30 59.13
N GLU A 167 14.16 42.62 59.13
CA GLU A 167 13.97 41.31 58.46
C GLU A 167 14.13 41.38 56.92
N LEU A 168 13.82 42.52 56.29
CA LEU A 168 14.07 42.75 54.85
C LEU A 168 15.52 43.17 54.57
N SER A 169 16.17 43.89 55.47
CA SER A 169 17.61 44.20 55.41
C SER A 169 18.46 42.94 55.62
N GLU A 170 18.05 42.07 56.55
CA GLU A 170 18.66 40.77 56.79
C GLU A 170 18.52 39.89 55.54
N LYS A 171 17.30 39.68 55.02
CA LYS A 171 17.09 38.93 53.77
C LYS A 171 17.79 39.53 52.55
N LEU A 172 17.90 40.86 52.45
CA LEU A 172 18.64 41.52 51.37
C LEU A 172 20.15 41.37 51.54
N THR A 173 20.68 41.41 52.75
CA THR A 173 22.11 41.21 53.01
C THR A 173 22.53 39.75 53.01
N GLU A 174 21.65 38.80 53.29
CA GLU A 174 21.83 37.37 53.01
C GLU A 174 21.86 37.11 51.50
N SER A 175 20.85 37.62 50.76
CA SER A 175 20.76 37.50 49.29
C SER A 175 21.89 38.23 48.53
N GLN A 176 22.63 39.13 49.21
CA GLN A 176 23.69 39.95 48.61
C GLN A 176 25.06 39.78 49.27
N ARG A 177 25.26 38.77 50.14
CA ARG A 177 26.57 38.38 50.67
C ARG A 177 27.10 37.11 50.01
N HIS A 178 27.78 37.34 48.89
CA HIS A 178 28.72 36.39 48.26
C HIS A 178 28.08 35.10 47.72
N GLU A 179 27.37 35.26 46.62
CA GLU A 179 27.78 34.48 45.43
C GLU A 179 28.38 35.43 44.40
N THR A 180 29.59 35.13 43.96
CA THR A 180 30.20 35.76 42.80
C THR A 180 29.46 35.39 41.52
N VAL A 181 29.70 36.15 40.45
CA VAL A 181 29.16 35.79 39.12
C VAL A 181 29.66 34.41 38.67
N SER A 182 30.87 33.99 39.09
CA SER A 182 31.36 32.63 38.89
C SER A 182 30.47 31.60 39.56
N GLU A 183 30.19 31.70 40.87
CA GLU A 183 29.39 30.68 41.59
C GLU A 183 27.96 30.58 41.04
N ARG A 184 27.36 31.69 40.60
CA ARG A 184 26.06 31.67 39.91
C ARG A 184 26.11 31.00 38.54
N VAL A 185 27.15 31.25 37.74
CA VAL A 185 27.35 30.60 36.44
C VAL A 185 27.68 29.13 36.64
N GLU A 186 28.49 28.79 37.64
CA GLU A 186 28.88 27.43 37.99
C GLU A 186 27.68 26.61 38.46
N ARG A 187 26.82 27.14 39.35
CA ARG A 187 25.55 26.47 39.66
C ARG A 187 24.65 26.32 38.45
N ARG A 188 24.50 27.34 37.58
CA ARG A 188 23.66 27.17 36.39
C ARG A 188 24.26 26.17 35.38
N LEU A 189 25.59 26.03 35.33
CA LEU A 189 26.26 24.96 34.58
C LEU A 189 26.03 23.59 35.24
N GLN A 190 26.13 23.47 36.56
CA GLN A 190 25.82 22.24 37.30
C GLN A 190 24.34 21.83 37.13
N GLU A 191 23.41 22.80 37.15
CA GLU A 191 21.99 22.61 36.82
C GLU A 191 21.83 22.11 35.38
N ILE A 192 22.46 22.76 34.39
CA ILE A 192 22.43 22.32 32.98
C ILE A 192 23.07 20.94 32.79
N GLU A 193 24.13 20.60 33.53
CA GLU A 193 24.68 19.24 33.49
C GLU A 193 23.76 18.22 34.18
N GLN A 194 23.03 18.60 35.23
CA GLN A 194 22.03 17.74 35.87
C GLN A 194 20.81 17.54 34.96
N GLU A 195 20.33 18.59 34.31
CA GLU A 195 19.33 18.57 33.24
C GLU A 195 19.80 17.62 32.11
N MET A 196 21.02 17.80 31.58
CA MET A 196 21.60 16.89 30.57
C MET A 196 21.77 15.44 31.06
N ARG A 197 22.12 15.20 32.34
CA ARG A 197 22.22 13.84 32.90
C ARG A 197 20.84 13.20 33.02
N ALA A 198 19.82 13.95 33.43
CA ALA A 198 18.44 13.49 33.50
C ALA A 198 17.86 13.22 32.10
N GLU A 199 18.10 14.11 31.13
CA GLU A 199 17.73 13.89 29.72
C GLU A 199 18.42 12.67 29.14
N ARG A 200 19.72 12.47 29.38
CA ARG A 200 20.44 11.26 28.95
C ARG A 200 19.83 10.01 29.54
N GLN A 201 19.55 9.97 30.85
CA GLN A 201 18.88 8.82 31.48
C GLN A 201 17.45 8.58 30.94
N LEU A 202 16.74 9.64 30.52
CA LEU A 202 15.40 9.53 29.95
C LEU A 202 15.44 9.05 28.49
N VAL A 203 16.45 9.49 27.72
CA VAL A 203 16.75 8.96 26.38
C VAL A 203 17.23 7.52 26.44
N GLU A 204 18.10 7.18 27.40
CA GLU A 204 18.60 5.82 27.67
C GLU A 204 17.43 4.88 28.00
N ARG A 205 16.55 5.24 28.96
CA ARG A 205 15.32 4.48 29.24
C ARG A 205 14.39 4.35 28.03
N ARG A 206 14.28 5.37 27.17
CA ARG A 206 13.52 5.28 25.90
C ARG A 206 14.20 4.35 24.90
N GLN A 207 15.53 4.33 24.86
CA GLN A 207 16.33 3.46 24.01
C GLN A 207 16.29 2.01 24.50
N ASP A 208 16.26 1.77 25.81
CA ASP A 208 15.99 0.47 26.42
C ASP A 208 14.55 0.00 26.16
N GLN A 209 13.55 0.89 26.28
CA GLN A 209 12.16 0.58 25.92
C GLN A 209 12.01 0.27 24.42
N LEU A 210 12.68 1.02 23.54
CA LEU A 210 12.76 0.71 22.12
C LEU A 210 13.54 -0.59 21.85
N GLY A 211 14.57 -0.89 22.64
CA GLY A 211 15.32 -2.16 22.59
C GLY A 211 14.46 -3.35 23.01
N HIS A 212 13.66 -3.21 24.08
CA HIS A 212 12.71 -4.22 24.51
C HIS A 212 11.56 -4.40 23.51
N MET A 213 11.00 -3.32 22.95
CA MET A 213 10.00 -3.43 21.88
C MET A 213 10.60 -4.02 20.59
N SER A 214 11.84 -3.67 20.24
CA SER A 214 12.55 -4.24 19.10
C SER A 214 12.85 -5.72 19.31
N PHE A 215 13.25 -6.14 20.52
CA PHE A 215 13.44 -7.53 20.88
C PHE A 215 12.10 -8.30 20.86
N GLN A 216 11.03 -7.75 21.43
CA GLN A 216 9.69 -8.34 21.39
C GLN A 216 9.16 -8.46 19.96
N LEU A 217 9.39 -7.47 19.10
CA LEU A 217 9.04 -7.53 17.68
C LEU A 217 9.91 -8.56 16.94
N GLN A 218 11.21 -8.64 17.20
CA GLN A 218 12.10 -9.64 16.59
C GLN A 218 11.77 -11.06 17.07
N GLU A 219 11.36 -11.23 18.33
CA GLU A 219 10.91 -12.51 18.88
C GLU A 219 9.51 -12.88 18.37
N ALA A 220 8.61 -11.90 18.20
CA ALA A 220 7.31 -12.11 17.57
C ALA A 220 7.44 -12.46 16.08
N LEU A 221 8.34 -11.79 15.34
CA LEU A 221 8.69 -12.14 13.97
C LEU A 221 9.28 -13.54 13.91
N ARG A 222 10.29 -13.89 14.71
CA ARG A 222 10.82 -15.27 14.76
C ARG A 222 9.75 -16.32 15.11
N LYS A 223 8.77 -15.98 15.96
CA LYS A 223 7.60 -16.83 16.28
C LYS A 223 6.53 -16.84 15.18
N GLN A 224 6.54 -15.88 14.25
CA GLN A 224 5.69 -15.85 13.07
C GLN A 224 6.37 -16.60 11.91
N ASP A 225 7.67 -16.42 11.72
CA ASP A 225 8.53 -17.13 10.77
C ASP A 225 8.49 -18.64 11.09
N ALA A 226 8.77 -19.04 12.34
CA ALA A 226 8.67 -20.44 12.76
C ALA A 226 7.27 -21.06 12.54
N LYS A 227 6.19 -20.26 12.61
CA LYS A 227 4.83 -20.73 12.30
C LYS A 227 4.54 -20.77 10.80
N ALA A 228 5.10 -19.85 10.02
CA ALA A 228 5.05 -19.91 8.56
C ALA A 228 5.81 -21.17 8.08
N ASP A 229 6.97 -21.43 8.68
CA ASP A 229 7.78 -22.63 8.49
C ASP A 229 6.99 -23.90 8.82
N GLU A 230 6.41 -24.01 10.03
CA GLU A 230 5.57 -25.14 10.45
C GLU A 230 4.33 -25.32 9.57
N THR A 231 3.76 -24.24 9.01
CA THR A 231 2.62 -24.35 8.10
C THR A 231 3.03 -24.71 6.67
N GLU A 232 4.21 -24.29 6.19
CA GLU A 232 4.82 -24.81 4.95
C GLU A 232 5.12 -26.32 5.09
N GLU A 233 5.69 -26.71 6.23
CA GLU A 233 5.92 -28.11 6.64
C GLU A 233 4.62 -28.91 6.53
N LEU A 234 3.57 -28.49 7.23
CA LEU A 234 2.26 -29.14 7.23
C LEU A 234 1.57 -29.12 5.86
N MET A 235 1.83 -28.12 5.00
CA MET A 235 1.26 -28.05 3.66
C MET A 235 1.93 -29.02 2.69
N LYS A 236 3.27 -29.06 2.62
CA LYS A 236 3.95 -30.06 1.78
C LYS A 236 3.81 -31.48 2.33
N ASN A 237 3.69 -31.66 3.65
CA ASN A 237 3.32 -32.95 4.23
C ASN A 237 1.92 -33.41 3.83
N LYS A 238 0.97 -32.49 3.64
CA LYS A 238 -0.34 -32.79 3.06
C LYS A 238 -0.23 -33.09 1.56
N LEU A 239 0.57 -32.34 0.80
CA LEU A 239 0.79 -32.62 -0.63
C LEU A 239 1.37 -34.02 -0.87
N VAL A 240 2.43 -34.42 -0.18
CA VAL A 240 3.02 -35.76 -0.38
C VAL A 240 2.14 -36.87 0.21
N LYS A 241 1.33 -36.59 1.25
CA LYS A 241 0.25 -37.51 1.65
C LYS A 241 -0.75 -37.71 0.51
N TYR A 242 -1.32 -36.63 -0.03
CA TYR A 242 -2.27 -36.69 -1.15
C TYR A 242 -1.66 -37.31 -2.41
N GLU A 243 -0.37 -37.10 -2.69
CA GLU A 243 0.32 -37.76 -3.80
C GLU A 243 0.54 -39.24 -3.52
N SER A 244 0.85 -39.64 -2.28
CA SER A 244 0.92 -41.06 -1.89
C SER A 244 -0.45 -41.75 -1.91
N GLU A 245 -1.52 -41.04 -1.53
CA GLU A 245 -2.91 -41.49 -1.56
C GLU A 245 -3.41 -41.61 -3.01
N LYS A 246 -3.12 -40.62 -3.87
CA LYS A 246 -3.34 -40.69 -5.32
C LYS A 246 -2.62 -41.88 -5.93
N ASN A 247 -1.32 -42.04 -5.68
CA ASN A 247 -0.53 -43.16 -6.19
C ASN A 247 -1.05 -44.52 -5.69
N GLN A 248 -1.60 -44.57 -4.47
CA GLN A 248 -2.23 -45.77 -3.93
C GLN A 248 -3.62 -46.04 -4.56
N LEU A 249 -4.45 -45.01 -4.76
CA LEU A 249 -5.73 -45.11 -5.49
C LEU A 249 -5.53 -45.52 -6.95
N GLU A 250 -4.47 -45.03 -7.62
CA GLU A 250 -4.08 -45.48 -8.95
C GLU A 250 -3.68 -46.97 -8.96
N GLN A 251 -2.96 -47.44 -7.93
CA GLN A 251 -2.65 -48.87 -7.77
C GLN A 251 -3.88 -49.72 -7.42
N GLU A 252 -4.80 -49.24 -6.59
CA GLU A 252 -6.03 -49.94 -6.22
C GLU A 252 -7.03 -49.99 -7.40
N LEU A 253 -7.09 -48.95 -8.22
CA LEU A 253 -7.85 -48.91 -9.47
C LEU A 253 -7.25 -49.87 -10.52
N GLU A 254 -5.92 -49.93 -10.62
CA GLU A 254 -5.23 -50.87 -11.51
C GLU A 254 -5.32 -52.34 -11.03
N GLN A 255 -5.32 -52.58 -9.71
CA GLN A 255 -5.67 -53.89 -9.14
C GLN A 255 -7.13 -54.25 -9.39
N SER A 256 -8.05 -53.28 -9.33
CA SER A 256 -9.47 -53.50 -9.60
C SER A 256 -9.73 -53.83 -11.07
N ARG A 257 -9.02 -53.17 -12.00
CA ARG A 257 -9.00 -53.54 -13.43
C ARG A 257 -8.48 -54.97 -13.65
N LYS A 258 -7.41 -55.37 -12.96
CA LYS A 258 -6.88 -56.74 -13.06
C LYS A 258 -7.86 -57.78 -12.54
N LYS A 259 -8.45 -57.55 -11.36
CA LYS A 259 -9.52 -58.40 -10.81
C LYS A 259 -10.77 -58.45 -11.70
N LEU A 260 -11.11 -57.36 -12.38
CA LEU A 260 -12.20 -57.34 -13.36
C LEU A 260 -11.85 -58.22 -14.57
N ASN A 261 -10.66 -58.07 -15.15
CA ASN A 261 -10.18 -58.89 -16.27
C ASN A 261 -10.04 -60.39 -15.90
N GLU A 262 -9.61 -60.70 -14.68
CA GLU A 262 -9.59 -62.05 -14.09
C GLU A 262 -11.02 -62.61 -13.92
N SER A 263 -11.98 -61.77 -13.52
CA SER A 263 -13.40 -62.13 -13.41
C SER A 263 -14.08 -62.28 -14.78
N GLU A 264 -13.72 -61.47 -15.77
CA GLU A 264 -14.24 -61.54 -17.14
C GLU A 264 -13.74 -62.78 -17.88
N SER A 265 -12.44 -63.09 -17.76
CA SER A 265 -11.88 -64.35 -18.27
C SER A 265 -12.41 -65.58 -17.52
N SER A 266 -12.68 -65.47 -16.20
CA SER A 266 -13.37 -66.52 -15.44
C SER A 266 -14.84 -66.71 -15.88
N ARG A 267 -15.55 -65.61 -16.16
CA ARG A 267 -16.91 -65.59 -16.71
C ARG A 267 -16.94 -66.22 -18.10
N GLU A 268 -15.94 -65.97 -18.93
CA GLU A 268 -15.79 -66.56 -20.27
C GLU A 268 -15.48 -68.06 -20.20
N ALA A 269 -14.60 -68.49 -19.29
CA ALA A 269 -14.38 -69.90 -19.02
C ALA A 269 -15.66 -70.61 -18.52
N LEU A 270 -16.45 -69.96 -17.66
CA LEU A 270 -17.75 -70.47 -17.19
C LEU A 270 -18.80 -70.49 -18.31
N LEU A 271 -18.81 -69.52 -19.22
CA LEU A 271 -19.70 -69.54 -20.39
C LEU A 271 -19.35 -70.70 -21.32
N HIS A 272 -18.07 -70.94 -21.59
CA HIS A 272 -17.63 -72.12 -22.34
C HIS A 272 -18.04 -73.43 -21.64
N GLN A 273 -17.88 -73.54 -20.31
CA GLN A 273 -18.38 -74.71 -19.57
C GLN A 273 -19.90 -74.87 -19.64
N ILE A 274 -20.66 -73.78 -19.61
CA ILE A 274 -22.13 -73.80 -19.76
C ILE A 274 -22.53 -74.26 -21.17
N ASP A 275 -21.83 -73.82 -22.22
CA ASP A 275 -22.11 -74.24 -23.59
C ASP A 275 -21.62 -75.67 -23.90
N ASP A 276 -20.54 -76.13 -23.26
CA ASP A 276 -20.15 -77.54 -23.24
C ASP A 276 -21.19 -78.41 -22.52
N LEU A 277 -21.72 -77.96 -21.38
CA LEU A 277 -22.77 -78.66 -20.64
C LEU A 277 -24.10 -78.66 -21.39
N ARG A 278 -24.47 -77.57 -22.08
CA ARG A 278 -25.61 -77.53 -23.01
C ARG A 278 -25.41 -78.52 -24.16
N SER A 279 -24.20 -78.61 -24.71
CA SER A 279 -23.85 -79.55 -25.78
C SER A 279 -23.86 -81.01 -25.32
N GLN A 280 -23.49 -81.28 -24.06
CA GLN A 280 -23.61 -82.59 -23.42
C GLN A 280 -25.07 -82.95 -23.13
N LEU A 281 -25.85 -81.99 -22.61
CA LEU A 281 -27.25 -82.19 -22.28
C LEU A 281 -28.09 -82.41 -23.54
N LEU A 282 -27.83 -81.69 -24.63
CA LEU A 282 -28.46 -81.93 -25.94
C LEU A 282 -28.25 -83.37 -26.40
N ARG A 283 -26.99 -83.87 -26.36
CA ARG A 283 -26.68 -85.28 -26.70
C ARG A 283 -27.39 -86.26 -25.77
N ALA A 284 -27.44 -85.98 -24.46
CA ALA A 284 -28.16 -86.82 -23.51
C ALA A 284 -29.70 -86.77 -23.68
N GLU A 285 -30.25 -85.67 -24.22
CA GLU A 285 -31.65 -85.54 -24.59
C GLU A 285 -31.95 -86.41 -25.84
N ASP A 286 -31.07 -86.37 -26.84
CA ASP A 286 -31.11 -87.24 -28.04
C ASP A 286 -30.98 -88.73 -27.66
N ASP A 287 -29.98 -89.09 -26.86
CA ASP A 287 -29.78 -90.45 -26.31
C ASP A 287 -31.02 -90.92 -25.52
N ARG A 288 -31.66 -90.02 -24.75
CA ARG A 288 -32.89 -90.34 -24.01
C ARG A 288 -34.07 -90.55 -24.94
N VAL A 289 -34.19 -89.78 -26.03
CA VAL A 289 -35.23 -90.01 -27.06
C VAL A 289 -35.01 -91.37 -27.72
N GLU A 290 -33.78 -91.75 -28.04
CA GLU A 290 -33.47 -93.06 -28.63
C GLU A 290 -33.77 -94.22 -27.65
N LEU A 291 -33.39 -94.09 -26.37
CA LEU A 291 -33.76 -95.05 -25.31
C LEU A 291 -35.27 -95.10 -25.05
N GLN A 292 -35.98 -93.98 -25.10
CA GLN A 292 -37.44 -93.94 -24.92
C GLN A 292 -38.17 -94.57 -26.11
N HIS A 293 -37.58 -94.52 -27.31
CA HIS A 293 -38.05 -95.26 -28.48
C HIS A 293 -37.85 -96.79 -28.31
N GLN A 294 -36.76 -97.22 -27.65
CA GLN A 294 -36.52 -98.63 -27.32
C GLN A 294 -37.47 -99.14 -26.21
N ILE A 295 -37.68 -98.37 -25.13
CA ILE A 295 -38.60 -98.72 -24.02
C ILE A 295 -40.03 -98.95 -24.53
N SER A 296 -40.43 -98.18 -25.54
CA SER A 296 -41.75 -98.31 -26.21
C SER A 296 -42.00 -99.69 -26.84
N HIS A 297 -40.96 -100.50 -27.11
CA HIS A 297 -41.10 -101.86 -27.63
C HIS A 297 -41.18 -102.97 -26.56
N VAL A 298 -40.93 -102.67 -25.28
CA VAL A 298 -40.77 -103.69 -24.22
C VAL A 298 -42.00 -103.86 -23.33
N ALA A 299 -42.89 -102.86 -23.27
CA ALA A 299 -43.93 -102.73 -22.23
C ALA A 299 -45.17 -103.66 -22.33
N THR A 300 -45.11 -104.78 -23.08
CA THR A 300 -46.31 -105.59 -23.43
C THR A 300 -46.26 -107.07 -22.98
N ARG A 301 -45.55 -107.41 -21.88
CA ARG A 301 -45.54 -108.82 -21.39
C ARG A 301 -45.17 -109.03 -19.90
N ARG A 302 -46.17 -109.25 -19.02
CA ARG A 302 -46.29 -110.36 -18.00
C ARG A 302 -47.22 -110.04 -16.79
N GLN A 303 -47.83 -111.10 -16.23
CA GLN A 303 -48.52 -111.19 -14.91
C GLN A 303 -48.49 -112.67 -14.41
N SER A 304 -48.66 -112.94 -13.09
CA SER A 304 -49.41 -114.07 -12.42
C SER A 304 -48.80 -114.81 -11.18
N PHE A 305 -49.68 -115.22 -10.21
CA PHE A 305 -49.64 -116.31 -9.16
C PHE A 305 -49.22 -116.09 -7.64
N GLN A 306 -49.53 -117.06 -6.71
CA GLN A 306 -50.24 -116.90 -5.38
C GLN A 306 -50.10 -118.09 -4.29
N ASP A 307 -50.72 -118.01 -3.05
CA ASP A 307 -51.31 -119.07 -2.07
C ASP A 307 -50.53 -119.67 -0.80
N VAL A 308 -51.05 -120.27 0.36
CA VAL A 308 -52.32 -120.27 1.25
C VAL A 308 -52.29 -121.17 2.58
N GLN A 309 -53.24 -121.06 3.58
CA GLN A 309 -53.74 -121.97 4.76
C GLN A 309 -52.90 -122.23 6.11
N ASP A 310 -53.31 -122.75 7.33
CA ASP A 310 -54.52 -123.27 8.14
C ASP A 310 -54.36 -123.05 9.73
N ASP A 311 -54.87 -123.64 10.89
CA ASP A 311 -55.57 -124.89 11.45
C ASP A 311 -56.24 -124.68 12.92
N ASP A 312 -56.75 -125.69 13.72
CA ASP A 312 -57.77 -125.56 14.87
C ASP A 312 -57.68 -126.31 16.32
N ARG A 313 -58.62 -127.20 16.82
CA ARG A 313 -59.18 -127.25 18.27
C ARG A 313 -59.69 -128.55 19.07
N ARG A 314 -59.89 -128.44 20.45
CA ARG A 314 -61.01 -128.89 21.44
C ARG A 314 -61.26 -130.30 22.14
N ILE A 315 -62.01 -130.38 23.32
CA ILE A 315 -63.15 -131.33 23.79
C ILE A 315 -63.56 -131.38 25.36
N ARG A 316 -64.67 -132.08 25.80
CA ARG A 316 -65.32 -132.22 27.20
C ARG A 316 -66.14 -133.56 27.48
N THR A 317 -66.52 -133.90 28.74
CA THR A 317 -67.68 -134.74 29.27
C THR A 317 -67.85 -134.58 30.84
N VAL A 318 -68.90 -134.90 31.67
CA VAL A 318 -70.34 -135.39 31.64
C VAL A 318 -70.63 -136.86 32.13
N VAL A 319 -71.66 -137.27 32.96
CA VAL A 319 -72.32 -136.79 34.23
C VAL A 319 -73.45 -137.77 34.81
N GLU A 320 -73.71 -137.77 36.15
CA GLU A 320 -74.87 -138.23 37.04
C GLU A 320 -75.64 -139.61 37.00
N ARG A 321 -76.04 -140.11 38.20
CA ARG A 321 -77.11 -141.13 38.49
C ARG A 321 -77.64 -141.05 39.97
N HIS A 322 -78.43 -140.03 40.35
CA HIS A 322 -78.67 -139.71 41.77
C HIS A 322 -79.83 -140.40 42.55
N GLU A 323 -80.78 -141.08 41.90
CA GLU A 323 -82.14 -141.20 42.47
C GLU A 323 -82.34 -142.09 43.72
N ARG A 324 -81.36 -142.89 44.18
CA ARG A 324 -81.55 -143.83 45.32
C ARG A 324 -80.90 -143.41 46.63
N GLU A 325 -79.79 -142.67 46.60
CA GLU A 325 -79.17 -142.11 47.81
C GLU A 325 -80.05 -141.00 48.42
N LYS A 326 -81.07 -140.54 47.69
CA LYS A 326 -81.93 -139.38 47.94
C LYS A 326 -82.44 -139.21 49.39
N GLN A 327 -82.71 -140.29 50.13
CA GLN A 327 -83.18 -140.23 51.51
C GLN A 327 -82.06 -140.28 52.57
N GLU A 328 -80.89 -140.84 52.26
CA GLU A 328 -79.69 -140.69 53.08
C GLU A 328 -79.05 -139.32 52.83
N LEU A 329 -79.15 -138.82 51.59
CA LEU A 329 -78.87 -137.45 51.20
C LEU A 329 -79.75 -136.45 51.94
N GLU A 330 -81.01 -136.72 52.30
CA GLU A 330 -81.81 -135.78 53.12
C GLU A 330 -81.20 -135.54 54.50
N LYS A 331 -80.56 -136.56 55.09
CA LYS A 331 -79.82 -136.43 56.36
C LYS A 331 -78.51 -135.67 56.17
N HIS A 332 -77.76 -135.97 55.11
CA HIS A 332 -76.57 -135.20 54.75
C HIS A 332 -76.89 -133.80 54.23
N ILE A 333 -78.09 -133.50 53.74
CA ILE A 333 -78.49 -132.18 53.23
C ILE A 333 -78.53 -131.14 54.36
N LEU A 334 -78.74 -131.52 55.61
CA LEU A 334 -78.64 -130.59 56.75
C LEU A 334 -77.17 -130.26 57.07
N GLU A 335 -76.29 -131.26 57.10
CA GLU A 335 -74.83 -131.05 57.31
C GLU A 335 -74.18 -130.34 56.11
N LEU A 336 -74.61 -130.67 54.89
CA LEU A 336 -74.17 -130.04 53.66
C LEU A 336 -74.78 -128.66 53.47
N LYS A 337 -76.00 -128.35 53.96
CA LYS A 337 -76.48 -126.96 54.02
C LYS A 337 -75.63 -126.09 54.93
N ALA A 338 -75.17 -126.61 56.08
CA ALA A 338 -74.22 -125.90 56.93
C ALA A 338 -72.88 -125.65 56.20
N LYS A 339 -72.32 -126.67 55.54
CA LYS A 339 -71.06 -126.56 54.78
C LYS A 339 -71.19 -125.73 53.49
N LEU A 340 -72.35 -125.73 52.84
CA LEU A 340 -72.65 -124.98 51.61
C LEU A 340 -72.94 -123.51 51.92
N ASN A 341 -73.71 -123.19 52.97
CA ASN A 341 -73.86 -121.81 53.43
C ASN A 341 -72.52 -121.23 53.89
N HIS A 342 -71.58 -122.05 54.38
CA HIS A 342 -70.22 -121.58 54.64
C HIS A 342 -69.44 -121.38 53.32
N ASN A 343 -69.29 -122.42 52.49
CA ASN A 343 -68.44 -122.35 51.29
C ASN A 343 -68.97 -121.42 50.18
N ALA A 344 -70.28 -121.35 49.94
CA ALA A 344 -70.85 -120.48 48.92
C ALA A 344 -70.70 -119.00 49.31
N VAL A 345 -71.10 -118.65 50.54
CA VAL A 345 -70.96 -117.27 51.05
C VAL A 345 -69.48 -116.88 51.17
N MET A 346 -68.59 -117.80 51.59
CA MET A 346 -67.14 -117.52 51.60
C MET A 346 -66.58 -117.33 50.19
N SER A 347 -66.99 -118.15 49.21
CA SER A 347 -66.56 -118.00 47.80
C SER A 347 -67.05 -116.69 47.18
N GLU A 348 -68.31 -116.32 47.41
CA GLU A 348 -68.88 -115.03 46.96
C GLU A 348 -68.17 -113.86 47.65
N VAL A 349 -67.90 -113.95 48.96
CA VAL A 349 -67.10 -112.95 49.70
C VAL A 349 -65.66 -112.87 49.17
N GLU A 350 -65.06 -113.98 48.74
CA GLU A 350 -63.71 -114.00 48.15
C GLU A 350 -63.68 -113.49 46.70
N GLU A 351 -64.77 -113.63 45.95
CA GLU A 351 -64.92 -112.98 44.63
C GLU A 351 -65.20 -111.48 44.76
N LEU A 352 -66.02 -111.07 45.74
CA LEU A 352 -66.24 -109.68 46.07
C LEU A 352 -64.95 -109.02 46.58
N LYS A 353 -64.17 -109.67 47.46
CA LYS A 353 -62.81 -109.21 47.84
C LYS A 353 -61.91 -109.02 46.62
N ARG A 354 -61.80 -110.04 45.76
CA ARG A 354 -61.02 -109.95 44.51
C ARG A 354 -61.56 -108.90 43.53
N CYS A 355 -62.83 -108.50 43.63
CA CYS A 355 -63.43 -107.42 42.85
C CYS A 355 -63.13 -106.04 43.42
N ILE A 356 -63.25 -105.89 44.75
CA ILE A 356 -62.88 -104.68 45.49
C ILE A 356 -61.39 -104.40 45.30
N GLU A 357 -60.50 -105.39 45.48
CA GLU A 357 -59.06 -105.23 45.22
C GLU A 357 -58.74 -104.78 43.79
N ARG A 358 -59.48 -105.26 42.77
CA ARG A 358 -59.32 -104.79 41.39
C ARG A 358 -59.77 -103.33 41.27
N LYS A 359 -60.91 -102.97 41.86
CA LYS A 359 -61.41 -101.59 41.84
C LYS A 359 -60.55 -100.63 42.65
N ASP A 360 -59.93 -101.06 43.73
CA ASP A 360 -58.96 -100.26 44.49
C ASP A 360 -57.63 -100.09 43.74
N LYS A 361 -57.18 -101.11 42.97
CA LYS A 361 -56.03 -100.99 42.05
C LYS A 361 -56.34 -100.01 40.91
N GLU A 362 -57.50 -100.10 40.27
CA GLU A 362 -57.98 -99.14 39.27
C GLU A 362 -58.10 -97.71 39.86
N LYS A 363 -58.67 -97.58 41.07
CA LYS A 363 -58.82 -96.30 41.78
C LYS A 363 -57.47 -95.70 42.16
N ALA A 364 -56.49 -96.51 42.59
CA ALA A 364 -55.13 -96.05 42.85
C ALA A 364 -54.43 -95.57 41.56
N GLN A 365 -54.62 -96.27 40.44
CA GLN A 365 -54.12 -95.83 39.13
C GLN A 365 -54.77 -94.51 38.69
N LEU A 366 -56.08 -94.35 38.87
CA LEU A 366 -56.78 -93.09 38.57
C LEU A 366 -56.34 -91.94 39.48
N VAL A 367 -56.14 -92.17 40.79
CA VAL A 367 -55.58 -91.17 41.71
C VAL A 367 -54.17 -90.77 41.29
N MET A 368 -53.32 -91.72 40.90
CA MET A 368 -51.98 -91.44 40.38
C MET A 368 -52.02 -90.62 39.08
N HIS A 369 -52.90 -90.97 38.13
CA HIS A 369 -53.09 -90.18 36.91
C HIS A 369 -53.62 -88.76 37.19
N ILE A 370 -54.54 -88.60 38.14
CA ILE A 370 -55.02 -87.28 38.58
C ILE A 370 -53.87 -86.48 39.21
N GLN A 371 -53.06 -87.07 40.09
CA GLN A 371 -51.90 -86.39 40.68
C GLN A 371 -50.86 -85.94 39.64
N VAL A 372 -50.60 -86.77 38.61
CA VAL A 372 -49.74 -86.38 37.48
C VAL A 372 -50.35 -85.21 36.71
N LEU A 373 -51.64 -85.27 36.37
CA LEU A 373 -52.33 -84.19 35.65
C LEU A 373 -52.41 -82.89 36.47
N THR A 374 -52.62 -82.95 37.78
CA THR A 374 -52.56 -81.79 38.68
C THR A 374 -51.15 -81.19 38.69
N SER A 375 -50.10 -82.02 38.76
CA SER A 375 -48.71 -81.56 38.68
C SER A 375 -48.42 -80.90 37.32
N ASP A 376 -48.85 -81.49 36.21
CA ASP A 376 -48.69 -80.91 34.87
C ASP A 376 -49.45 -79.59 34.69
N LEU A 377 -50.60 -79.41 35.33
CA LEU A 377 -51.35 -78.16 35.35
C LEU A 377 -50.64 -77.09 36.20
N GLU A 378 -50.25 -77.42 37.43
CA GLU A 378 -49.45 -76.53 38.27
C GLU A 378 -48.13 -76.12 37.59
N ASN A 379 -47.48 -77.04 36.88
CA ASN A 379 -46.24 -76.78 36.17
C ASN A 379 -46.47 -75.86 34.95
N ARG A 380 -47.62 -75.95 34.29
CA ARG A 380 -48.03 -74.99 33.24
C ARG A 380 -48.40 -73.62 33.81
N GLU A 381 -49.07 -73.55 34.95
CA GLU A 381 -49.40 -72.29 35.64
C GLU A 381 -48.11 -71.57 36.07
N LYS A 382 -47.17 -72.29 36.69
CA LYS A 382 -45.81 -71.82 37.02
C LYS A 382 -44.93 -71.50 35.79
N GLN A 383 -45.32 -71.91 34.58
CA GLN A 383 -44.71 -71.46 33.32
C GLN A 383 -45.38 -70.18 32.80
N GLN A 384 -46.70 -70.08 32.88
CA GLN A 384 -47.46 -68.89 32.48
C GLN A 384 -47.12 -67.68 33.37
N GLU A 385 -46.99 -67.87 34.68
CA GLU A 385 -46.56 -66.84 35.63
C GLU A 385 -45.17 -66.28 35.25
N LYS A 386 -44.21 -67.16 34.95
CA LYS A 386 -42.86 -66.77 34.50
C LYS A 386 -42.88 -66.01 33.17
N ILE A 387 -43.77 -66.37 32.23
CA ILE A 387 -43.94 -65.63 30.98
C ILE A 387 -44.53 -64.23 31.26
N LEU A 388 -45.48 -64.11 32.18
CA LEU A 388 -46.02 -62.81 32.60
C LEU A 388 -44.96 -61.94 33.28
N ASP A 389 -44.10 -62.50 34.13
CA ASP A 389 -43.00 -61.76 34.76
C ASP A 389 -41.93 -61.34 33.76
N GLN A 390 -41.55 -62.22 32.82
CA GLN A 390 -40.67 -61.87 31.70
C GLN A 390 -41.26 -60.72 30.85
N LEU A 391 -42.58 -60.69 30.61
CA LEU A 391 -43.24 -59.59 29.91
C LEU A 391 -43.22 -58.28 30.73
N LYS A 392 -43.36 -58.33 32.07
CA LYS A 392 -43.19 -57.16 32.94
C LYS A 392 -41.75 -56.64 32.92
N GLU A 393 -40.76 -57.52 32.98
CA GLU A 393 -39.34 -57.18 32.88
C GLU A 393 -39.03 -56.52 31.53
N ILE A 394 -39.47 -57.12 30.41
CA ILE A 394 -39.33 -56.55 29.06
C ILE A 394 -39.99 -55.17 28.97
N GLN A 395 -41.19 -54.99 29.55
CA GLN A 395 -41.86 -53.69 29.57
C GLN A 395 -41.10 -52.64 30.42
N SER A 396 -40.50 -53.06 31.54
CA SER A 396 -39.68 -52.21 32.40
C SER A 396 -38.39 -51.78 31.68
N CYS A 397 -37.69 -52.73 31.06
CA CYS A 397 -36.51 -52.50 30.25
C CYS A 397 -36.80 -51.61 29.03
N TYR A 398 -37.96 -51.78 28.38
CA TYR A 398 -38.39 -50.89 27.29
C TYR A 398 -38.55 -49.45 27.79
N LYS A 399 -39.22 -49.24 28.94
CA LYS A 399 -39.38 -47.88 29.53
C LYS A 399 -38.04 -47.26 29.88
N ALA A 400 -37.16 -48.00 30.57
CA ALA A 400 -35.82 -47.52 30.91
C ALA A 400 -34.98 -47.17 29.67
N CYS A 401 -35.10 -47.95 28.59
CA CYS A 401 -34.46 -47.67 27.30
C CYS A 401 -35.08 -46.44 26.61
N GLU A 402 -36.41 -46.28 26.67
CA GLU A 402 -37.11 -45.13 26.11
C GLU A 402 -36.80 -43.82 26.87
N ASP A 403 -36.74 -43.86 28.20
CA ASP A 403 -36.40 -42.69 29.03
C ASP A 403 -34.90 -42.35 28.94
N GLY A 404 -34.02 -43.34 28.87
CA GLY A 404 -32.61 -43.14 28.53
C GLY A 404 -32.44 -42.52 27.14
N ARG A 405 -33.21 -42.97 26.15
CA ARG A 405 -33.24 -42.36 24.82
C ARG A 405 -33.73 -40.91 24.87
N ARG A 406 -34.83 -40.60 25.58
CA ARG A 406 -35.31 -39.22 25.80
C ARG A 406 -34.23 -38.33 26.42
N GLN A 407 -33.45 -38.86 27.36
CA GLN A 407 -32.34 -38.14 27.97
C GLN A 407 -31.21 -37.86 26.95
N THR A 408 -30.85 -38.83 26.10
CA THR A 408 -29.88 -38.60 25.02
C THR A 408 -30.40 -37.68 23.91
N GLU A 409 -31.71 -37.69 23.62
CA GLU A 409 -32.38 -36.76 22.69
C GLU A 409 -32.27 -35.31 23.22
N LEU A 410 -32.51 -35.10 24.53
CA LEU A 410 -32.33 -33.80 25.20
C LEU A 410 -30.86 -33.34 25.19
N GLN A 411 -29.93 -34.20 25.58
CA GLN A 411 -28.49 -33.87 25.56
C GLN A 411 -27.99 -33.55 24.14
N SER A 412 -28.49 -34.24 23.12
CA SER A 412 -28.19 -33.96 21.71
C SER A 412 -28.73 -32.59 21.27
N ALA A 413 -29.93 -32.21 21.74
CA ALA A 413 -30.51 -30.89 21.47
C ALA A 413 -29.76 -29.76 22.20
N GLU A 414 -29.33 -29.98 23.45
CA GLU A 414 -28.50 -29.03 24.21
C GLU A 414 -27.13 -28.81 23.54
N LEU A 415 -26.46 -29.87 23.09
CA LEU A 415 -25.20 -29.79 22.35
C LEU A 415 -25.39 -29.12 20.98
N ALA A 416 -26.49 -29.42 20.26
CA ALA A 416 -26.80 -28.75 19.00
C ALA A 416 -27.02 -27.24 19.19
N GLN A 417 -27.73 -26.83 20.25
CA GLN A 417 -27.94 -25.42 20.60
C GLN A 417 -26.61 -24.72 20.93
N GLN A 418 -25.75 -25.34 21.74
CA GLN A 418 -24.41 -24.81 22.06
C GLN A 418 -23.54 -24.66 20.81
N LEU A 419 -23.60 -25.61 19.88
CA LEU A 419 -22.89 -25.55 18.61
C LEU A 419 -23.46 -24.43 17.72
N GLU A 420 -24.78 -24.28 17.64
CA GLU A 420 -25.43 -23.20 16.89
C GLU A 420 -25.04 -21.82 17.44
N ASP A 421 -25.05 -21.63 18.77
CA ASP A 421 -24.68 -20.35 19.39
C ASP A 421 -23.18 -20.05 19.27
N SER A 422 -22.32 -21.06 19.37
CA SER A 422 -20.88 -20.95 19.07
C SER A 422 -20.63 -20.55 17.60
N THR A 423 -21.38 -21.12 16.64
CA THR A 423 -21.27 -20.66 15.24
C THR A 423 -21.75 -19.21 15.05
N LYS A 424 -22.81 -18.77 15.74
CA LYS A 424 -23.24 -17.36 15.75
C LYS A 424 -22.19 -16.42 16.37
N GLU A 425 -21.34 -16.90 17.26
CA GLU A 425 -20.22 -16.12 17.83
C GLU A 425 -19.05 -16.05 16.83
N ALA A 426 -18.68 -17.17 16.22
CA ALA A 426 -17.70 -17.19 15.15
C ALA A 426 -18.11 -16.29 13.96
N GLU A 427 -19.39 -16.29 13.57
CA GLU A 427 -19.93 -15.39 12.54
C GLU A 427 -19.87 -13.92 12.94
N ARG A 428 -20.15 -13.58 14.22
CA ARG A 428 -20.01 -12.21 14.75
C ARG A 428 -18.56 -11.72 14.67
N TYR A 429 -17.60 -12.49 15.19
CA TYR A 429 -16.18 -12.13 15.09
C TYR A 429 -15.69 -12.03 13.64
N LEU A 430 -16.19 -12.89 12.74
CA LEU A 430 -15.85 -12.86 11.32
C LEU A 430 -16.49 -11.67 10.58
N ALA A 431 -17.61 -11.13 11.06
CA ALA A 431 -18.19 -9.88 10.58
C ALA A 431 -17.43 -8.65 11.11
N GLU A 432 -17.06 -8.64 12.40
CA GLU A 432 -16.24 -7.61 13.03
C GLU A 432 -14.86 -7.51 12.37
N PHE A 433 -14.20 -8.65 12.13
CA PHE A 433 -12.93 -8.70 11.40
C PHE A 433 -13.04 -8.06 10.00
N LYS A 434 -14.09 -8.41 9.23
CA LYS A 434 -14.33 -7.81 7.90
C LYS A 434 -14.61 -6.31 7.97
N HIS A 435 -15.28 -5.84 9.02
CA HIS A 435 -15.50 -4.41 9.25
C HIS A 435 -14.19 -3.69 9.56
N SER A 436 -13.36 -4.25 10.44
CA SER A 436 -12.01 -3.75 10.76
C SER A 436 -11.09 -3.75 9.53
N GLU A 437 -11.16 -4.78 8.68
CA GLU A 437 -10.41 -4.84 7.42
C GLU A 437 -10.87 -3.76 6.43
N ALA A 438 -12.18 -3.55 6.28
CA ALA A 438 -12.71 -2.48 5.43
C ALA A 438 -12.29 -1.08 5.91
N LEU A 439 -12.29 -0.84 7.23
CA LEU A 439 -11.77 0.38 7.83
C LEU A 439 -10.26 0.54 7.58
N ARG A 440 -9.47 -0.53 7.72
CA ARG A 440 -8.03 -0.54 7.43
C ARG A 440 -7.74 -0.19 5.96
N LEU A 441 -8.48 -0.76 5.01
CA LEU A 441 -8.34 -0.47 3.58
C LEU A 441 -8.66 0.99 3.24
N GLU A 442 -9.72 1.55 3.84
CA GLU A 442 -10.09 2.95 3.64
C GLU A 442 -9.12 3.93 4.34
N ILE A 443 -8.45 3.52 5.43
CA ILE A 443 -7.33 4.26 6.03
C ILE A 443 -6.08 4.21 5.12
N GLU A 444 -5.73 3.04 4.57
CA GLU A 444 -4.58 2.88 3.68
C GLU A 444 -4.76 3.69 2.38
N LYS A 445 -5.98 3.70 1.83
CA LYS A 445 -6.34 4.57 0.71
C LYS A 445 -6.19 6.06 1.06
N LYS A 446 -6.68 6.52 2.22
CA LYS A 446 -6.49 7.90 2.69
C LYS A 446 -5.01 8.26 2.90
N ARG A 447 -4.20 7.30 3.35
CA ARG A 447 -2.73 7.43 3.49
C ARG A 447 -2.06 7.61 2.13
N GLU A 448 -2.46 6.83 1.12
CA GLU A 448 -1.94 7.00 -0.24
C GLU A 448 -2.41 8.32 -0.88
N ASP A 449 -3.69 8.72 -0.71
CA ASP A 449 -4.18 10.03 -1.15
C ASP A 449 -3.40 11.18 -0.50
N LEU A 450 -3.00 11.05 0.77
CA LEU A 450 -2.12 12.02 1.45
C LEU A 450 -0.70 12.00 0.91
N LYS A 451 -0.13 10.82 0.62
CA LYS A 451 1.19 10.64 0.00
C LYS A 451 1.26 11.25 -1.41
N VAL A 452 0.25 11.04 -2.24
CA VAL A 452 0.13 11.68 -3.57
C VAL A 452 0.03 13.21 -3.44
N ARG A 453 -0.78 13.73 -2.51
CA ARG A 453 -0.87 15.19 -2.25
C ARG A 453 0.46 15.78 -1.72
N ALA A 454 1.19 15.05 -0.89
CA ALA A 454 2.52 15.45 -0.43
C ALA A 454 3.54 15.46 -1.59
N GLN A 455 3.53 14.44 -2.45
CA GLN A 455 4.39 14.39 -3.64
C GLN A 455 4.07 15.52 -4.63
N GLU A 456 2.79 15.85 -4.85
CA GLU A 456 2.38 16.95 -5.72
C GLU A 456 2.78 18.32 -5.16
N THR A 457 2.61 18.56 -3.86
CA THR A 457 3.11 19.81 -3.24
C THR A 457 4.63 19.91 -3.31
N ILE A 458 5.38 18.81 -3.10
CA ILE A 458 6.83 18.75 -3.33
C ILE A 458 7.17 19.07 -4.79
N ARG A 459 6.41 18.56 -5.77
CA ARG A 459 6.59 18.88 -7.20
C ARG A 459 6.35 20.36 -7.49
N GLN A 460 5.32 20.95 -6.89
CA GLN A 460 5.02 22.39 -7.01
C GLN A 460 6.13 23.26 -6.38
N TRP A 461 6.65 22.89 -5.21
CA TRP A 461 7.78 23.59 -4.59
C TRP A 461 9.06 23.45 -5.43
N LYS A 462 9.40 22.24 -5.92
CA LYS A 462 10.52 22.03 -6.86
C LYS A 462 10.38 22.89 -8.13
N LEU A 463 9.16 23.03 -8.67
CA LEU A 463 8.89 23.90 -9.82
C LEU A 463 8.99 25.39 -9.46
N LYS A 464 8.65 25.78 -8.22
CA LYS A 464 8.81 27.15 -7.72
C LYS A 464 10.28 27.52 -7.51
N CYS A 465 11.10 26.62 -6.96
CA CYS A 465 12.56 26.76 -6.92
C CYS A 465 13.10 26.99 -8.33
N LYS A 466 12.85 26.06 -9.27
CA LYS A 466 13.29 26.19 -10.68
C LYS A 466 12.79 27.44 -11.42
N LYS A 467 11.79 28.17 -10.90
CA LYS A 467 11.36 29.48 -11.41
C LYS A 467 12.13 30.64 -10.77
N LEU A 468 12.46 30.54 -9.48
CA LEU A 468 13.30 31.50 -8.76
C LEU A 468 14.76 31.40 -9.20
N ASP A 469 15.28 30.18 -9.37
CA ASP A 469 16.64 29.91 -9.86
C ASP A 469 16.86 30.62 -11.21
N ARG A 470 15.93 30.45 -12.16
CA ARG A 470 15.91 31.14 -13.47
C ARG A 470 15.72 32.65 -13.41
N GLU A 471 15.18 33.18 -12.32
CA GLU A 471 15.03 34.61 -12.15
C GLU A 471 16.31 35.22 -11.55
N VAL A 472 17.00 34.47 -10.68
CA VAL A 472 18.36 34.79 -10.20
C VAL A 472 19.37 34.69 -11.34
N GLU A 473 19.27 33.68 -12.23
CA GLU A 473 20.09 33.57 -13.44
C GLU A 473 20.00 34.83 -14.31
N LYS A 474 18.78 35.28 -14.67
CA LYS A 474 18.56 36.54 -15.42
C LYS A 474 19.03 37.79 -14.66
N GLN A 475 18.84 37.82 -13.33
CA GLN A 475 19.32 38.94 -12.54
C GLN A 475 20.85 39.00 -12.57
N ASN A 476 21.53 37.86 -12.49
CA ASN A 476 22.98 37.78 -12.68
C ASN A 476 23.40 38.16 -14.12
N GLU A 477 22.68 37.73 -15.16
CA GLU A 477 22.93 38.16 -16.55
C GLU A 477 22.83 39.69 -16.70
N THR A 478 21.79 40.31 -16.14
CA THR A 478 21.62 41.78 -16.20
C THR A 478 22.63 42.53 -15.33
N ILE A 479 23.02 41.98 -14.17
CA ILE A 479 24.11 42.51 -13.33
C ILE A 479 25.44 42.45 -14.08
N ASN A 480 25.76 41.34 -14.75
CA ASN A 480 26.97 41.20 -15.56
C ASN A 480 26.96 42.20 -16.73
N GLN A 481 25.87 42.31 -17.48
CA GLN A 481 25.73 43.33 -18.54
C GLN A 481 25.88 44.77 -18.03
N LEU A 482 25.46 45.07 -16.80
CA LEU A 482 25.67 46.38 -16.17
C LEU A 482 27.12 46.55 -15.69
N MET A 483 27.76 45.48 -15.21
CA MET A 483 29.17 45.47 -14.82
C MET A 483 30.07 45.71 -16.04
N ASP A 484 29.82 45.03 -17.15
CA ASP A 484 30.56 45.20 -18.41
C ASP A 484 30.40 46.63 -18.97
N LYS A 485 29.18 47.18 -18.96
CA LYS A 485 28.93 48.59 -19.34
C LYS A 485 29.65 49.57 -18.42
N ASN A 486 29.71 49.30 -17.12
CA ASN A 486 30.44 50.11 -16.16
C ASN A 486 31.96 49.99 -16.36
N ASN A 487 32.49 48.80 -16.64
CA ASN A 487 33.90 48.56 -16.95
C ASN A 487 34.32 49.28 -18.25
N GLN A 488 33.48 49.23 -19.28
CA GLN A 488 33.69 49.96 -20.53
C GLN A 488 33.64 51.49 -20.30
N ALA A 489 32.67 52.00 -19.54
CA ALA A 489 32.59 53.42 -19.21
C ALA A 489 33.75 53.90 -18.33
N LEU A 490 34.30 53.05 -17.45
CA LEU A 490 35.53 53.32 -16.70
C LEU A 490 36.74 53.41 -17.63
N LYS A 491 36.86 52.49 -18.59
CA LYS A 491 37.93 52.51 -19.61
C LYS A 491 37.85 53.78 -20.46
N GLU A 492 36.69 54.10 -21.02
CA GLU A 492 36.46 55.34 -21.80
C GLU A 492 36.80 56.60 -20.99
N LYS A 493 36.44 56.62 -19.70
CA LYS A 493 36.79 57.70 -18.76
C LYS A 493 38.30 57.82 -18.53
N ASP A 494 39.03 56.72 -18.48
CA ASP A 494 40.49 56.72 -18.28
C ASP A 494 41.25 57.01 -19.60
N ASP A 495 40.71 56.62 -20.75
CA ASP A 495 41.15 57.08 -22.07
C ASP A 495 40.95 58.60 -22.21
N LEU A 496 39.79 59.13 -21.81
CA LEU A 496 39.50 60.58 -21.81
C LEU A 496 40.36 61.35 -20.79
N ARG A 497 40.66 60.77 -19.62
CA ARG A 497 41.64 61.35 -18.67
C ARG A 497 43.04 61.41 -19.28
N SER A 498 43.46 60.37 -20.01
CA SER A 498 44.75 60.33 -20.68
C SER A 498 44.85 61.37 -21.80
N GLN A 499 43.77 61.55 -22.57
CA GLN A 499 43.64 62.64 -23.56
C GLN A 499 43.69 64.02 -22.89
N LEU A 500 42.99 64.21 -21.78
CA LEU A 500 42.99 65.47 -21.02
C LEU A 500 44.39 65.81 -20.47
N LEU A 501 45.13 64.82 -19.94
CA LEU A 501 46.50 65.03 -19.46
C LEU A 501 47.44 65.41 -20.61
N SER A 502 47.30 64.78 -21.79
CA SER A 502 48.03 65.17 -23.01
C SER A 502 47.70 66.60 -23.44
N ALA A 503 46.42 66.98 -23.44
CA ALA A 503 45.98 68.34 -23.77
C ALA A 503 46.48 69.39 -22.76
N ILE A 504 46.48 69.07 -21.46
CA ILE A 504 47.06 69.94 -20.41
C ILE A 504 48.56 70.13 -20.67
N HIS A 505 49.31 69.07 -20.97
CA HIS A 505 50.74 69.16 -21.28
C HIS A 505 51.01 70.02 -22.54
N GLN A 506 50.19 69.90 -23.58
CA GLN A 506 50.25 70.76 -24.77
C GLN A 506 49.97 72.23 -24.40
N ILE A 507 48.95 72.50 -23.58
CA ILE A 507 48.63 73.86 -23.09
C ILE A 507 49.77 74.43 -22.23
N GLU A 508 50.43 73.62 -21.40
CA GLU A 508 51.60 74.05 -20.62
C GLU A 508 52.80 74.39 -21.51
N ASN A 509 53.03 73.65 -22.59
CA ASN A 509 54.10 73.95 -23.53
C ASN A 509 53.80 75.23 -24.33
N LEU A 510 52.57 75.38 -24.85
CA LEU A 510 52.10 76.63 -25.47
C LEU A 510 52.16 77.83 -24.51
N ARG A 511 51.94 77.64 -23.21
CA ARG A 511 52.14 78.69 -22.18
C ARG A 511 53.61 79.05 -21.97
N LYS A 512 54.54 78.09 -22.04
CA LYS A 512 55.99 78.37 -22.00
C LYS A 512 56.41 79.17 -23.24
N GLU A 513 55.99 78.72 -24.43
CA GLU A 513 56.25 79.41 -25.70
C GLU A 513 55.67 80.83 -25.70
N LEU A 514 54.44 81.03 -25.21
CA LEU A 514 53.85 82.35 -25.05
C LEU A 514 54.64 83.24 -24.08
N ASN A 515 55.08 82.71 -22.95
CA ASN A 515 55.90 83.46 -21.99
C ASN A 515 57.29 83.81 -22.56
N GLU A 516 57.88 82.94 -23.38
CA GLU A 516 59.08 83.26 -24.15
C GLU A 516 58.84 84.37 -25.18
N VAL A 517 57.70 84.36 -25.88
CA VAL A 517 57.34 85.43 -26.83
C VAL A 517 57.09 86.75 -26.10
N LEU A 518 56.40 86.72 -24.96
CA LEU A 518 56.14 87.91 -24.14
C LEU A 518 57.43 88.51 -23.55
N THR A 519 58.37 87.69 -23.08
CA THR A 519 59.67 88.18 -22.58
C THR A 519 60.55 88.73 -23.70
N LYS A 520 60.62 88.05 -24.86
CA LYS A 520 61.29 88.57 -26.08
C LYS A 520 60.66 89.89 -26.55
N ARG A 521 59.33 90.05 -26.42
CA ARG A 521 58.61 91.29 -26.75
C ARG A 521 58.92 92.42 -25.75
N ALA A 522 58.91 92.15 -24.45
CA ALA A 522 59.26 93.14 -23.43
C ALA A 522 60.67 93.70 -23.65
N GLN A 523 61.65 92.83 -23.93
CA GLN A 523 63.02 93.23 -24.30
C GLN A 523 63.08 94.10 -25.57
N GLN A 524 62.20 93.86 -26.56
CA GLN A 524 62.10 94.70 -27.75
C GLN A 524 61.45 96.06 -27.45
N GLU A 525 60.45 96.10 -26.58
CA GLU A 525 59.78 97.34 -26.15
C GLU A 525 60.73 98.21 -25.30
N GLU A 526 61.52 97.61 -24.40
CA GLU A 526 62.63 98.28 -23.70
C GLU A 526 63.68 98.84 -24.68
N LEU A 527 64.14 98.03 -25.65
CA LEU A 527 65.10 98.47 -26.67
C LEU A 527 64.54 99.57 -27.61
N LEU A 528 63.23 99.60 -27.85
CA LEU A 528 62.57 100.69 -28.57
C LEU A 528 62.50 101.95 -27.71
N HIS A 529 62.14 101.84 -26.43
CA HIS A 529 62.12 102.96 -25.51
C HIS A 529 63.52 103.59 -25.35
N CYS A 530 64.58 102.79 -25.23
CA CYS A 530 65.96 103.28 -25.24
C CYS A 530 66.39 103.98 -26.55
N LYS A 531 65.77 103.65 -27.69
CA LYS A 531 65.98 104.37 -28.95
C LYS A 531 65.16 105.67 -29.01
N GLU A 532 63.94 105.65 -28.47
CA GLU A 532 63.05 106.81 -28.42
C GLU A 532 63.55 107.89 -27.49
N VAL A 533 64.11 107.53 -26.32
CA VAL A 533 64.83 108.46 -25.43
C VAL A 533 65.97 109.14 -26.19
N LYS A 534 66.85 108.37 -26.85
CA LYS A 534 67.95 108.92 -27.66
C LYS A 534 67.48 109.79 -28.82
N LEU A 535 66.35 109.45 -29.43
CA LEU A 535 65.75 110.23 -30.51
C LEU A 535 65.16 111.55 -29.98
N ASN A 536 64.67 111.59 -28.75
CA ASN A 536 64.21 112.81 -28.09
C ASN A 536 65.38 113.66 -27.56
N GLU A 537 66.47 113.05 -27.08
CA GLU A 537 67.76 113.75 -26.81
C GLU A 537 68.27 114.44 -28.10
N MET A 538 68.31 113.71 -29.22
CA MET A 538 68.71 114.26 -30.52
C MET A 538 67.77 115.38 -31.03
N LYS A 539 66.45 115.28 -30.80
CA LYS A 539 65.50 116.36 -31.11
C LYS A 539 65.76 117.60 -30.27
N SER A 540 65.94 117.46 -28.96
CA SER A 540 66.24 118.59 -28.08
C SER A 540 67.55 119.28 -28.47
N HIS A 541 68.54 118.50 -28.93
CA HIS A 541 69.77 119.06 -29.49
C HIS A 541 69.54 119.79 -30.83
N GLN A 542 68.71 119.24 -31.73
CA GLN A 542 68.27 119.94 -32.95
C GLN A 542 67.52 121.24 -32.61
N GLU A 543 66.61 121.23 -31.64
CA GLU A 543 65.85 122.41 -31.20
C GLU A 543 66.80 123.52 -30.68
N SER A 544 67.85 123.17 -29.94
CA SER A 544 68.88 124.13 -29.52
C SER A 544 69.67 124.72 -30.71
N LEU A 545 70.01 123.92 -31.71
CA LEU A 545 70.66 124.39 -32.94
C LEU A 545 69.72 125.24 -33.80
N GLU A 546 68.42 124.95 -33.82
CA GLU A 546 67.40 125.79 -34.46
C GLU A 546 67.20 127.12 -33.72
N GLU A 547 67.38 127.16 -32.40
CA GLU A 547 67.40 128.39 -31.61
C GLU A 547 68.62 129.25 -31.94
N GLU A 548 69.83 128.67 -31.97
CA GLU A 548 71.05 129.35 -32.45
C GLU A 548 70.86 129.89 -33.88
N ILE A 549 70.26 129.10 -34.79
CA ILE A 549 69.95 129.54 -36.15
C ILE A 549 68.94 130.70 -36.16
N LYS A 550 67.96 130.75 -35.26
CA LYS A 550 67.06 131.91 -35.11
C LYS A 550 67.82 133.15 -34.61
N GLU A 551 68.78 133.01 -33.70
CA GLU A 551 69.64 134.12 -33.27
C GLU A 551 70.52 134.63 -34.42
N PHE A 552 71.15 133.74 -35.19
CA PHE A 552 71.89 134.11 -36.41
C PHE A 552 70.99 134.77 -37.46
N GLN A 553 69.76 134.28 -37.68
CA GLN A 553 68.78 134.98 -38.54
C GLN A 553 68.40 136.34 -37.96
N GLY A 554 68.42 136.51 -36.63
CA GLY A 554 68.25 137.79 -35.94
C GLY A 554 69.39 138.77 -36.19
N THR A 555 70.65 138.31 -36.28
CA THR A 555 71.79 139.16 -36.66
C THR A 555 71.78 139.48 -38.16
N VAL A 556 71.46 138.51 -39.03
CA VAL A 556 71.26 138.74 -40.47
C VAL A 556 70.16 139.78 -40.71
N LYS A 557 69.01 139.70 -40.03
CA LYS A 557 67.94 140.71 -40.14
C LYS A 557 68.37 142.12 -39.70
N LYS A 558 69.31 142.25 -38.76
CA LYS A 558 69.91 143.56 -38.41
C LYS A 558 70.74 144.11 -39.58
N LEU A 559 71.60 143.27 -40.18
CA LEU A 559 72.41 143.63 -41.35
C LEU A 559 71.55 143.94 -42.58
N GLU A 560 70.51 143.15 -42.84
CA GLU A 560 69.51 143.45 -43.88
C GLU A 560 68.82 144.80 -43.65
N ASN A 561 68.54 145.18 -42.41
CA ASN A 561 67.90 146.45 -42.11
C ASN A 561 68.84 147.64 -42.32
N GLU A 562 70.15 147.45 -42.20
CA GLU A 562 71.16 148.45 -42.60
C GLU A 562 71.23 148.55 -44.14
N LEU A 563 71.24 147.40 -44.84
CA LEU A 563 71.15 147.36 -46.31
C LEU A 563 69.86 148.03 -46.83
N LYS A 564 68.72 147.83 -46.14
CA LYS A 564 67.44 148.50 -46.45
C LYS A 564 67.49 150.01 -46.22
N LYS A 565 68.29 150.53 -45.28
CA LYS A 565 68.54 151.99 -45.15
C LYS A 565 69.32 152.53 -46.36
N HIS A 566 70.36 151.83 -46.82
CA HIS A 566 71.07 152.20 -48.06
C HIS A 566 70.16 152.17 -49.29
N VAL A 567 69.35 151.11 -49.43
CA VAL A 567 68.36 150.97 -50.51
C VAL A 567 67.24 152.00 -50.42
N PHE A 568 66.86 152.48 -49.23
CA PHE A 568 65.88 153.56 -49.08
C PHE A 568 66.38 154.89 -49.67
N LEU A 569 67.63 155.29 -49.37
CA LEU A 569 68.26 156.47 -49.96
C LEU A 569 68.39 156.36 -51.48
N GLN A 570 68.73 155.17 -51.99
CA GLN A 570 68.78 154.89 -53.43
C GLN A 570 67.38 154.99 -54.08
N ASN A 571 66.33 154.49 -53.41
CA ASN A 571 64.96 154.55 -53.91
C ASN A 571 64.37 155.97 -53.88
N GLN A 572 64.78 156.84 -52.96
CA GLN A 572 64.36 158.24 -52.96
C GLN A 572 64.78 158.95 -54.25
N MET A 573 66.05 158.80 -54.65
CA MET A 573 66.58 159.28 -55.93
C MET A 573 65.87 158.67 -57.16
N GLN A 574 65.28 157.47 -57.01
CA GLN A 574 64.60 156.77 -58.11
C GLN A 574 63.07 156.98 -58.12
N ALA A 575 62.49 157.52 -57.05
CA ALA A 575 61.08 157.92 -56.98
C ALA A 575 60.83 159.22 -57.76
N GLU A 576 61.73 160.20 -57.62
CA GLU A 576 61.70 161.46 -58.40
C GLU A 576 61.76 161.17 -59.91
N LYS A 577 62.60 160.21 -60.33
CA LYS A 577 62.63 159.71 -61.71
C LYS A 577 61.30 159.09 -62.14
N LYS A 578 60.71 158.21 -61.33
CA LYS A 578 59.49 157.46 -61.69
C LYS A 578 58.22 158.30 -61.73
N HIS A 579 58.15 159.39 -60.98
CA HIS A 579 57.00 160.31 -61.03
C HIS A 579 56.75 160.83 -62.46
N LEU A 580 57.83 161.11 -63.19
CA LEU A 580 57.81 161.56 -64.59
C LEU A 580 57.44 160.44 -65.59
N GLU A 581 57.60 159.16 -65.20
CA GLU A 581 57.27 158.00 -66.03
C GLU A 581 55.80 157.58 -65.86
N THR A 582 55.20 157.80 -64.68
CA THR A 582 53.86 157.28 -64.34
C THR A 582 52.67 158.01 -64.97
N GLU A 583 52.81 159.28 -65.36
CA GLU A 583 51.72 160.02 -66.03
C GLU A 583 51.42 159.48 -67.44
N LEU A 584 52.38 158.81 -68.06
CA LEU A 584 52.33 158.40 -69.48
C LEU A 584 51.55 157.10 -69.73
N ALA A 585 51.43 156.22 -68.73
CA ALA A 585 51.09 154.80 -68.92
C ALA A 585 49.69 154.38 -68.45
N THR A 586 49.00 155.20 -67.65
CA THR A 586 47.68 154.90 -67.06
C THR A 586 46.58 154.63 -68.09
N SER A 587 46.75 155.10 -69.33
CA SER A 587 45.84 154.91 -70.46
C SER A 587 45.67 153.45 -70.90
N ASN A 588 46.68 152.59 -70.72
CA ASN A 588 46.79 151.33 -71.49
C ASN A 588 46.25 150.05 -70.82
N LEU A 589 45.90 150.07 -69.53
CA LEU A 589 45.69 148.82 -68.76
C LEU A 589 44.27 148.21 -68.89
N ILE A 590 43.25 149.00 -69.23
CA ILE A 590 41.84 148.65 -69.01
C ILE A 590 41.33 147.50 -69.90
N HIS A 591 41.90 147.28 -71.08
CA HIS A 591 41.21 146.56 -72.17
C HIS A 591 41.21 145.02 -72.09
N LYS A 592 42.30 144.36 -71.64
CA LYS A 592 42.50 142.92 -71.89
C LYS A 592 41.94 141.94 -70.84
N LYS A 593 41.44 142.43 -69.70
CA LYS A 593 41.17 141.57 -68.52
C LYS A 593 39.85 140.78 -68.58
N ASP A 594 39.01 141.05 -69.57
CA ASP A 594 37.67 140.44 -69.68
C ASP A 594 37.64 139.12 -70.47
N GLN A 595 38.74 138.75 -71.13
CA GLN A 595 38.75 137.64 -72.11
C GLN A 595 38.87 136.23 -71.49
N GLU A 596 39.37 136.10 -70.26
CA GLU A 596 39.77 134.79 -69.69
C GLU A 596 38.61 134.00 -69.05
N LYS A 597 37.55 134.68 -68.59
CA LYS A 597 36.47 134.08 -67.77
C LYS A 597 35.50 133.15 -68.51
N LEU A 598 35.63 133.00 -69.83
CA LEU A 598 34.64 132.27 -70.64
C LEU A 598 34.85 130.74 -70.70
N LEU A 599 36.05 130.25 -70.35
CA LEU A 599 36.47 128.87 -70.61
C LEU A 599 36.21 127.88 -69.45
N GLU A 600 36.07 128.37 -68.23
CA GLU A 600 35.95 127.54 -67.02
C GLU A 600 34.62 126.77 -66.96
N MET A 601 33.54 127.41 -67.43
CA MET A 601 32.16 126.89 -67.37
C MET A 601 31.88 125.69 -68.31
N GLN A 602 32.88 125.20 -69.06
CA GLN A 602 32.74 124.08 -70.00
C GLN A 602 33.06 122.70 -69.38
N ALA A 603 33.63 122.65 -68.18
CA ALA A 603 34.10 121.40 -67.56
C ALA A 603 32.97 120.55 -66.93
N ASP A 604 32.10 121.17 -66.11
CA ASP A 604 31.21 120.44 -65.19
C ASP A 604 30.16 119.55 -65.86
N VAL A 605 29.76 119.89 -67.10
CA VAL A 605 28.77 119.16 -67.89
C VAL A 605 29.19 117.69 -68.14
N LYS A 606 30.49 117.39 -68.14
CA LYS A 606 30.98 116.00 -68.31
C LYS A 606 30.71 115.12 -67.09
N ASN A 607 30.82 115.65 -65.88
CA ASN A 607 30.80 114.85 -64.65
C ASN A 607 29.40 114.30 -64.31
N LEU A 608 28.33 115.03 -64.67
CA LEU A 608 26.95 114.57 -64.49
C LEU A 608 26.53 113.44 -65.44
N SER A 609 27.37 113.09 -66.44
CA SER A 609 27.02 112.10 -67.46
C SER A 609 27.40 110.66 -67.12
N SER A 610 28.41 110.43 -66.26
CA SER A 610 28.88 109.09 -65.87
C SER A 610 27.97 108.40 -64.85
N VAL A 611 27.54 109.13 -63.82
CA VAL A 611 26.66 108.64 -62.73
C VAL A 611 25.36 107.98 -63.26
N ARG A 612 24.86 108.48 -64.40
CA ARG A 612 23.67 107.94 -65.09
C ARG A 612 23.88 106.53 -65.66
N VAL A 613 25.11 106.17 -66.03
CA VAL A 613 25.45 104.85 -66.57
C VAL A 613 25.51 103.81 -65.45
N GLU A 614 26.14 104.14 -64.31
CA GLU A 614 26.29 103.23 -63.16
C GLU A 614 24.95 102.80 -62.55
N LEU A 615 23.97 103.70 -62.51
CA LEU A 615 22.61 103.39 -62.07
C LEU A 615 21.85 102.49 -63.06
N THR A 616 22.19 102.54 -64.36
CA THR A 616 21.54 101.73 -65.38
C THR A 616 21.99 100.27 -65.29
N ASN A 617 23.28 100.02 -65.06
CA ASN A 617 23.83 98.66 -64.95
C ASN A 617 23.24 97.89 -63.76
N ARG A 618 23.20 98.51 -62.57
CA ARG A 618 22.66 97.89 -61.34
C ARG A 618 21.24 97.34 -61.50
N ILE A 619 20.37 98.05 -62.22
CA ILE A 619 18.99 97.60 -62.50
C ILE A 619 18.99 96.32 -63.36
N THR A 620 19.93 96.18 -64.31
CA THR A 620 20.05 94.98 -65.15
C THR A 620 20.71 93.79 -64.43
N GLU A 621 21.56 94.04 -63.43
CA GLU A 621 22.03 93.00 -62.49
C GLU A 621 20.86 92.44 -61.65
N GLU A 622 20.05 93.31 -61.01
CA GLU A 622 18.91 92.86 -60.20
C GLU A 622 17.87 92.08 -61.01
N GLU A 623 17.61 92.47 -62.25
CA GLU A 623 16.74 91.73 -63.17
C GLU A 623 17.28 90.33 -63.56
N LYS A 624 18.60 90.12 -63.59
CA LYS A 624 19.19 88.77 -63.77
C LYS A 624 18.97 87.93 -62.51
N VAL A 625 19.36 88.45 -61.35
CA VAL A 625 19.22 87.76 -60.06
C VAL A 625 17.76 87.37 -59.80
N LYS A 626 16.80 88.24 -60.12
CA LYS A 626 15.36 87.97 -60.03
C LYS A 626 14.89 86.79 -60.93
N LYS A 627 15.48 86.63 -62.12
CA LYS A 627 15.19 85.54 -63.06
C LYS A 627 15.86 84.23 -62.63
N GLU A 628 17.07 84.29 -62.09
CA GLU A 628 17.78 83.15 -61.51
C GLU A 628 17.07 82.62 -60.26
N LEU A 629 16.66 83.50 -59.34
CA LEU A 629 15.84 83.12 -58.17
C LEU A 629 14.49 82.51 -58.57
N HIS A 630 13.83 83.00 -59.62
CA HIS A 630 12.61 82.35 -60.14
C HIS A 630 12.88 80.94 -60.70
N LYS A 631 14.03 80.74 -61.36
CA LYS A 631 14.44 79.41 -61.83
C LYS A 631 14.73 78.48 -60.65
N SER A 632 15.52 78.91 -59.68
CA SER A 632 15.81 78.15 -58.46
C SER A 632 14.54 77.80 -57.67
N LEU A 633 13.58 78.72 -57.54
CA LEU A 633 12.29 78.43 -56.93
C LEU A 633 11.46 77.42 -57.74
N SER A 634 11.48 77.49 -59.07
CA SER A 634 10.81 76.50 -59.92
C SER A 634 11.44 75.12 -59.82
N ASP A 635 12.77 75.03 -59.75
CA ASP A 635 13.50 73.77 -59.65
C ASP A 635 13.40 73.16 -58.24
N LEU A 636 13.40 73.98 -57.17
CA LEU A 636 13.03 73.55 -55.81
C LEU A 636 11.57 73.07 -55.74
N GLN A 637 10.63 73.74 -56.42
CA GLN A 637 9.23 73.31 -56.47
C GLN A 637 9.04 71.99 -57.25
N LYS A 638 9.91 71.68 -58.22
CA LYS A 638 9.97 70.36 -58.86
C LYS A 638 10.55 69.32 -57.91
N GLN A 639 11.64 69.63 -57.21
CA GLN A 639 12.22 68.73 -56.20
C GLN A 639 11.22 68.39 -55.09
N GLN A 640 10.47 69.37 -54.59
CA GLN A 640 9.40 69.15 -53.63
C GLN A 640 8.36 68.17 -54.19
N LYS A 641 7.86 68.38 -55.41
CA LYS A 641 6.90 67.46 -56.04
C LYS A 641 7.45 66.04 -56.22
N SER A 642 8.70 65.87 -56.65
CA SER A 642 9.30 64.54 -56.73
C SER A 642 9.46 63.89 -55.35
N LYS A 643 9.73 64.67 -54.30
CA LYS A 643 9.79 64.17 -52.92
C LYS A 643 8.40 63.83 -52.37
N ASP A 644 7.37 64.62 -52.69
CA ASP A 644 5.98 64.29 -52.38
C ASP A 644 5.57 63.00 -53.11
N GLU A 645 5.94 62.84 -54.38
CA GLU A 645 5.69 61.62 -55.18
C GLU A 645 6.39 60.39 -54.58
N GLU A 646 7.69 60.49 -54.22
CA GLU A 646 8.43 59.46 -53.47
C GLU A 646 7.74 59.13 -52.13
N VAL A 647 7.27 60.13 -51.38
CA VAL A 647 6.53 59.91 -50.14
C VAL A 647 5.19 59.22 -50.42
N THR A 648 4.50 59.49 -51.54
CA THR A 648 3.29 58.73 -51.89
C THR A 648 3.58 57.31 -52.38
N SER A 649 4.72 57.03 -53.02
CA SER A 649 5.07 55.65 -53.41
C SER A 649 5.49 54.83 -52.20
N ALA A 650 6.29 55.39 -51.29
CA ALA A 650 6.63 54.78 -50.00
C ALA A 650 5.37 54.53 -49.14
N ASN A 651 4.43 55.46 -49.07
CA ASN A 651 3.17 55.24 -48.35
C ASN A 651 2.27 54.16 -49.01
N ARG A 652 2.30 54.01 -50.34
CA ARG A 652 1.60 52.89 -51.02
C ARG A 652 2.27 51.55 -50.68
N GLN A 653 3.60 51.50 -50.67
CA GLN A 653 4.38 50.31 -50.32
C GLN A 653 4.10 49.87 -48.86
N LEU A 654 4.27 50.78 -47.90
CA LEU A 654 3.97 50.55 -46.48
C LEU A 654 2.50 50.18 -46.23
N LYS A 655 1.57 50.61 -47.10
CA LYS A 655 0.16 50.20 -47.03
C LYS A 655 0.00 48.75 -47.51
N MET A 656 0.63 48.36 -48.62
CA MET A 656 0.59 46.98 -49.11
C MET A 656 1.25 46.00 -48.13
N GLU A 657 2.38 46.36 -47.51
CA GLU A 657 3.03 45.57 -46.47
C GLU A 657 2.13 45.39 -45.23
N ARG A 658 1.42 46.45 -44.80
CA ARG A 658 0.41 46.35 -43.72
C ARG A 658 -0.78 45.47 -44.10
N GLU A 659 -1.21 45.48 -45.36
CA GLU A 659 -2.31 44.65 -45.85
C GLU A 659 -1.89 43.17 -45.94
N VAL A 660 -0.66 42.88 -46.38
CA VAL A 660 -0.06 41.54 -46.34
C VAL A 660 0.05 41.03 -44.90
N HIS A 661 0.62 41.80 -43.97
CA HIS A 661 0.72 41.39 -42.57
C HIS A 661 -0.65 41.25 -41.88
N GLN A 662 -1.66 42.03 -42.28
CA GLN A 662 -3.04 41.83 -41.80
C GLN A 662 -3.66 40.52 -42.32
N GLN A 663 -3.34 40.13 -43.56
CA GLN A 663 -3.76 38.86 -44.15
C GLN A 663 -3.03 37.68 -43.49
N GLU A 664 -1.70 37.72 -43.36
CA GLU A 664 -0.91 36.70 -42.64
C GLU A 664 -1.41 36.49 -41.20
N LEU A 665 -1.74 37.58 -40.48
CA LEU A 665 -2.33 37.51 -39.15
C LEU A 665 -3.78 37.00 -39.14
N ALA A 666 -4.52 37.06 -40.26
CA ALA A 666 -5.83 36.44 -40.39
C ALA A 666 -5.69 34.94 -40.69
N ASP A 667 -4.78 34.57 -41.57
CA ASP A 667 -4.51 33.18 -41.96
C ASP A 667 -3.96 32.38 -40.78
N LEU A 668 -2.96 32.88 -40.07
CA LEU A 668 -2.43 32.27 -38.82
C LEU A 668 -3.50 32.12 -37.73
N ARG A 669 -4.47 33.06 -37.64
CA ARG A 669 -5.63 32.90 -36.73
C ARG A 669 -6.57 31.80 -37.18
N SER A 670 -6.77 31.63 -38.48
CA SER A 670 -7.57 30.54 -39.04
C SER A 670 -6.88 29.18 -38.82
N GLU A 671 -5.56 29.10 -39.00
CA GLU A 671 -4.76 27.90 -38.73
C GLU A 671 -4.79 27.54 -37.25
N LEU A 672 -4.57 28.50 -36.34
CA LEU A 672 -4.68 28.29 -34.90
C LEU A 672 -6.07 27.79 -34.50
N GLN A 673 -7.14 28.35 -35.08
CA GLN A 673 -8.51 27.89 -34.83
C GLN A 673 -8.77 26.49 -35.40
N ASN A 674 -8.21 26.15 -36.58
CA ASN A 674 -8.30 24.82 -37.18
C ASN A 674 -7.52 23.77 -36.37
N VAL A 675 -6.32 24.11 -35.88
CA VAL A 675 -5.52 23.26 -34.97
C VAL A 675 -6.24 23.07 -33.65
N LYS A 676 -6.86 24.12 -33.10
CA LYS A 676 -7.72 24.02 -31.90
C LYS A 676 -8.91 23.08 -32.12
N ILE A 677 -9.64 23.20 -33.22
CA ILE A 677 -10.77 22.32 -33.56
C ILE A 677 -10.30 20.87 -33.69
N LYS A 678 -9.17 20.60 -34.37
CA LYS A 678 -8.57 19.26 -34.45
C LYS A 678 -8.16 18.73 -33.08
N HIS A 679 -7.59 19.57 -32.21
CA HIS A 679 -7.23 19.15 -30.85
C HIS A 679 -8.47 18.83 -30.01
N GLU A 680 -9.53 19.65 -30.08
CA GLU A 680 -10.82 19.40 -29.43
C GLU A 680 -11.47 18.10 -29.94
N GLN A 681 -11.38 17.81 -31.25
CA GLN A 681 -11.83 16.54 -31.85
C GLN A 681 -11.03 15.35 -31.35
N ASN A 682 -9.69 15.41 -31.39
CA ASN A 682 -8.82 14.33 -30.90
C ASN A 682 -9.05 14.07 -29.40
N VAL A 683 -9.26 15.12 -28.60
CA VAL A 683 -9.58 15.01 -27.16
C VAL A 683 -10.95 14.38 -26.93
N GLN A 684 -11.95 14.69 -27.76
CA GLN A 684 -13.25 14.00 -27.74
C GLN A 684 -13.15 12.53 -28.16
N GLU A 685 -12.29 12.20 -29.11
CA GLU A 685 -12.06 10.82 -29.56
C GLU A 685 -11.32 9.99 -28.50
N LEU A 686 -10.26 10.54 -27.90
CA LEU A 686 -9.60 9.95 -26.74
C LEU A 686 -10.58 9.75 -25.56
N MET A 687 -11.49 10.70 -25.31
CA MET A 687 -12.54 10.52 -24.29
C MET A 687 -13.55 9.41 -24.64
N LYS A 688 -13.82 9.14 -25.93
CA LYS A 688 -14.63 7.98 -26.34
C LYS A 688 -13.88 6.67 -26.11
N LEU A 689 -12.61 6.60 -26.50
CA LEU A 689 -11.77 5.42 -26.33
C LEU A 689 -11.59 5.08 -24.84
N LEU A 690 -11.20 6.04 -24.00
CA LEU A 690 -11.09 5.86 -22.55
C LEU A 690 -12.42 5.46 -21.89
N LYS A 691 -13.56 5.92 -22.44
CA LYS A 691 -14.87 5.47 -21.98
C LYS A 691 -15.14 4.03 -22.40
N GLN A 692 -14.83 3.66 -23.64
CA GLN A 692 -14.99 2.29 -24.12
C GLN A 692 -14.10 1.32 -23.33
N GLU A 693 -12.82 1.61 -23.14
CA GLU A 693 -11.90 0.82 -22.30
C GLU A 693 -12.42 0.66 -20.87
N LYS A 694 -12.99 1.73 -20.29
CA LYS A 694 -13.63 1.68 -18.96
C LYS A 694 -14.88 0.79 -18.96
N ASP A 695 -15.76 0.92 -19.95
CA ASP A 695 -16.99 0.13 -20.03
C ASP A 695 -16.68 -1.35 -20.32
N ASP A 696 -15.67 -1.64 -21.17
CA ASP A 696 -15.13 -2.98 -21.43
C ASP A 696 -14.50 -3.59 -20.17
N ALA A 697 -13.65 -2.86 -19.44
CA ALA A 697 -13.12 -3.29 -18.14
C ALA A 697 -14.24 -3.51 -17.11
N GLU A 698 -15.33 -2.74 -17.15
CA GLU A 698 -16.50 -2.99 -16.31
C GLU A 698 -17.24 -4.28 -16.71
N THR A 699 -17.26 -4.67 -17.99
CA THR A 699 -17.78 -6.00 -18.38
C THR A 699 -16.87 -7.14 -17.90
N GLN A 700 -15.55 -7.01 -18.00
CA GLN A 700 -14.60 -8.00 -17.47
C GLN A 700 -14.77 -8.16 -15.96
N LEU A 701 -14.91 -7.06 -15.22
CA LEU A 701 -15.23 -7.06 -13.78
C LEU A 701 -16.61 -7.65 -13.45
N ARG A 702 -17.55 -7.74 -14.40
CA ARG A 702 -18.82 -8.46 -14.22
C ARG A 702 -18.66 -9.96 -14.47
N MET A 703 -17.86 -10.37 -15.46
CA MET A 703 -17.56 -11.80 -15.71
C MET A 703 -16.77 -12.40 -14.55
N LEU A 704 -15.68 -11.76 -14.11
CA LEU A 704 -14.89 -12.17 -12.94
C LEU A 704 -15.73 -12.26 -11.64
N LYS A 705 -16.78 -11.44 -11.51
CA LYS A 705 -17.74 -11.54 -10.38
C LYS A 705 -18.68 -12.74 -10.50
N MET A 706 -19.02 -13.17 -11.71
CA MET A 706 -19.85 -14.34 -11.97
C MET A 706 -19.03 -15.62 -11.76
N GLU A 707 -17.82 -15.68 -12.31
CA GLU A 707 -16.82 -16.73 -12.03
C GLU A 707 -16.56 -16.87 -10.52
N LEU A 708 -16.37 -15.76 -9.80
CA LEU A 708 -16.22 -15.76 -8.33
C LEU A 708 -17.49 -16.26 -7.59
N VAL A 709 -18.67 -16.18 -8.18
CA VAL A 709 -19.91 -16.75 -7.62
C VAL A 709 -20.00 -18.26 -7.92
N GLU A 710 -19.58 -18.69 -9.10
CA GLU A 710 -19.50 -20.10 -9.49
C GLU A 710 -18.45 -20.84 -8.65
N GLU A 711 -17.24 -20.27 -8.49
CA GLU A 711 -16.22 -20.76 -7.56
C GLU A 711 -16.74 -20.81 -6.11
N LYS A 712 -17.45 -19.79 -5.64
CA LYS A 712 -18.11 -19.84 -4.31
C LYS A 712 -19.18 -20.91 -4.20
N ASN A 713 -19.74 -21.40 -5.30
CA ASN A 713 -20.69 -22.50 -5.29
C ASN A 713 -19.97 -23.86 -5.38
N ILE A 714 -18.86 -23.95 -6.10
CA ILE A 714 -17.94 -25.11 -6.11
C ILE A 714 -17.34 -25.32 -4.72
N VAL A 715 -16.81 -24.26 -4.08
CA VAL A 715 -16.32 -24.32 -2.69
C VAL A 715 -17.42 -24.78 -1.74
N LYS A 716 -18.68 -24.33 -1.90
CA LYS A 716 -19.80 -24.82 -1.06
C LYS A 716 -20.14 -26.30 -1.31
N THR A 717 -20.05 -26.82 -2.54
CA THR A 717 -20.29 -28.25 -2.78
C THR A 717 -19.13 -29.10 -2.27
N GLN A 718 -17.89 -28.63 -2.42
CA GLN A 718 -16.70 -29.25 -1.84
C GLN A 718 -16.73 -29.24 -0.30
N SER A 719 -17.09 -28.13 0.35
CA SER A 719 -17.26 -28.08 1.82
C SER A 719 -18.34 -29.07 2.29
N ARG A 720 -19.42 -29.28 1.53
CA ARG A 720 -20.44 -30.29 1.84
C ARG A 720 -19.96 -31.73 1.61
N GLN A 721 -18.96 -31.95 0.76
CA GLN A 721 -18.30 -33.25 0.59
C GLN A 721 -17.29 -33.49 1.72
N LEU A 722 -16.47 -32.48 2.06
CA LEU A 722 -15.55 -32.53 3.19
C LEU A 722 -16.28 -32.74 4.51
N GLU A 723 -17.42 -32.08 4.74
CA GLU A 723 -18.21 -32.29 5.95
C GLU A 723 -18.81 -33.71 6.01
N LYS A 724 -19.20 -34.30 4.87
CA LYS A 724 -19.60 -35.73 4.83
C LYS A 724 -18.45 -36.65 5.19
N ILE A 725 -17.29 -36.48 4.56
CA ILE A 725 -16.08 -37.26 4.84
C ILE A 725 -15.66 -37.10 6.31
N LYS A 726 -15.75 -35.88 6.87
CA LYS A 726 -15.54 -35.62 8.29
C LYS A 726 -16.53 -36.40 9.16
N ASN A 727 -17.84 -36.34 8.88
CA ASN A 727 -18.85 -37.13 9.61
C ASN A 727 -18.66 -38.65 9.44
N GLU A 728 -18.00 -39.11 8.38
CA GLU A 728 -17.61 -40.51 8.18
C GLU A 728 -16.33 -40.87 8.98
N CYS A 729 -15.34 -39.97 9.05
CA CYS A 729 -14.17 -40.10 9.93
C CYS A 729 -14.55 -40.06 11.43
N ASP A 730 -15.47 -39.17 11.81
CA ASP A 730 -15.97 -39.03 13.18
C ASP A 730 -16.66 -40.34 13.61
N LYS A 731 -17.52 -40.91 12.77
CA LYS A 731 -18.13 -42.25 12.99
C LYS A 731 -17.10 -43.38 13.06
N LEU A 732 -16.12 -43.42 12.15
CA LEU A 732 -15.06 -44.44 12.20
C LEU A 732 -14.19 -44.30 13.46
N THR A 733 -14.10 -43.10 14.04
CA THR A 733 -13.44 -42.84 15.33
C THR A 733 -14.31 -43.31 16.51
N GLU A 734 -15.62 -43.10 16.46
CA GLU A 734 -16.58 -43.67 17.43
C GLU A 734 -16.58 -45.21 17.37
N GLU A 735 -16.62 -45.80 16.17
CA GLU A 735 -16.53 -47.25 15.98
C GLU A 735 -15.18 -47.81 16.45
N LEU A 736 -14.07 -47.11 16.20
CA LEU A 736 -12.74 -47.50 16.68
C LEU A 736 -12.68 -47.46 18.21
N THR A 737 -13.13 -46.37 18.85
CA THR A 737 -13.11 -46.23 20.31
C THR A 737 -14.06 -47.22 21.00
N GLN A 738 -15.24 -47.51 20.42
CA GLN A 738 -16.11 -48.59 20.88
C GLN A 738 -15.41 -49.96 20.79
N ASN A 739 -14.75 -50.27 19.66
CA ASN A 739 -13.96 -51.50 19.52
C ASN A 739 -12.74 -51.53 20.46
N GLU A 740 -12.16 -50.40 20.85
CA GLU A 740 -11.10 -50.34 21.87
C GLU A 740 -11.65 -50.54 23.28
N GLU A 741 -12.81 -49.98 23.61
CA GLU A 741 -13.49 -50.30 24.86
C GLU A 741 -13.85 -51.79 24.93
N GLU A 742 -14.33 -52.39 23.84
CA GLU A 742 -14.57 -53.84 23.77
C GLU A 742 -13.28 -54.64 23.90
N ASN A 743 -12.18 -54.21 23.27
CA ASN A 743 -10.85 -54.78 23.48
C ASN A 743 -10.46 -54.75 24.97
N ILE A 744 -10.69 -53.63 25.66
CA ILE A 744 -10.40 -53.47 27.08
C ILE A 744 -11.33 -54.35 27.94
N LYS A 745 -12.63 -54.42 27.61
CA LYS A 745 -13.62 -55.30 28.28
C LYS A 745 -13.25 -56.78 28.09
N LEU A 746 -12.78 -57.18 26.90
CA LEU A 746 -12.32 -58.54 26.58
C LEU A 746 -10.97 -58.88 27.23
N ARG A 747 -10.00 -57.96 27.24
CA ARG A 747 -8.71 -58.12 27.95
C ARG A 747 -8.92 -58.29 29.46
N ARG A 748 -9.84 -57.52 30.07
CA ARG A 748 -10.25 -57.70 31.47
C ARG A 748 -10.84 -59.11 31.71
N LYS A 749 -11.67 -59.62 30.79
CA LYS A 749 -12.17 -61.01 30.85
C LYS A 749 -11.06 -62.05 30.72
N CYS A 750 -10.11 -61.88 29.79
CA CYS A 750 -8.94 -62.74 29.66
C CYS A 750 -8.10 -62.80 30.95
N GLU A 751 -7.84 -61.65 31.57
CA GLU A 751 -7.04 -61.57 32.79
C GLU A 751 -7.76 -62.22 33.99
N LEU A 752 -9.08 -62.09 34.08
CA LEU A 752 -9.90 -62.81 35.07
C LEU A 752 -9.85 -64.34 34.86
N VAL A 753 -10.07 -64.82 33.63
CA VAL A 753 -9.98 -66.26 33.31
C VAL A 753 -8.58 -66.81 33.58
N LYS A 754 -7.53 -66.03 33.28
CA LYS A 754 -6.13 -66.36 33.61
C LYS A 754 -5.92 -66.48 35.12
N GLN A 755 -6.47 -65.57 35.93
CA GLN A 755 -6.42 -65.68 37.39
C GLN A 755 -7.23 -66.87 37.94
N GLU A 756 -8.34 -67.25 37.31
CA GLU A 756 -9.09 -68.46 37.70
C GLU A 756 -8.33 -69.73 37.34
N LEU A 757 -7.69 -69.79 36.16
CA LEU A 757 -6.80 -70.88 35.78
C LEU A 757 -5.60 -70.98 36.73
N GLU A 758 -4.96 -69.87 37.11
CA GLU A 758 -3.84 -69.86 38.06
C GLU A 758 -4.26 -70.32 39.48
N LYS A 759 -5.49 -69.98 39.91
CA LYS A 759 -6.09 -70.53 41.15
C LYS A 759 -6.35 -72.04 41.03
N LYS A 760 -6.77 -72.52 39.86
CA LYS A 760 -6.99 -73.95 39.60
C LYS A 760 -5.69 -74.74 39.52
N ASP A 761 -4.65 -74.17 38.92
CA ASP A 761 -3.31 -74.76 38.85
C ASP A 761 -2.72 -74.92 40.27
N LYS A 762 -2.87 -73.90 41.11
CA LYS A 762 -2.55 -73.97 42.55
C LYS A 762 -3.41 -74.98 43.32
N GLN A 763 -4.69 -75.14 42.96
CA GLN A 763 -5.54 -76.19 43.55
C GLN A 763 -5.02 -77.59 43.16
N ILE A 764 -4.72 -77.81 41.89
CA ILE A 764 -4.18 -79.09 41.37
C ILE A 764 -2.85 -79.41 42.03
N SER A 765 -1.93 -78.45 42.14
CA SER A 765 -0.65 -78.62 42.83
C SER A 765 -0.80 -79.04 44.31
N ASN A 766 -1.74 -78.43 45.04
CA ASN A 766 -2.06 -78.84 46.41
C ASN A 766 -2.69 -80.25 46.50
N GLU A 767 -3.48 -80.64 45.51
CA GLU A 767 -4.07 -81.98 45.40
C GLU A 767 -3.02 -83.03 45.00
N GLU A 768 -2.06 -82.69 44.14
CA GLU A 768 -0.87 -83.51 43.84
C GLU A 768 0.04 -83.68 45.06
N ASP A 769 0.28 -82.62 45.85
CA ASP A 769 1.03 -82.72 47.11
C ASP A 769 0.27 -83.51 48.18
N HIS A 770 -1.06 -83.55 48.14
CA HIS A 770 -1.85 -84.47 48.96
C HIS A 770 -1.71 -85.92 48.49
N LEU A 771 -1.75 -86.16 47.17
CA LEU A 771 -1.53 -87.48 46.57
C LEU A 771 -0.11 -88.00 46.83
N ARG A 772 0.93 -87.15 46.73
CA ARG A 772 2.32 -87.49 47.11
C ARG A 772 2.38 -87.98 48.55
N ARG A 773 1.82 -87.24 49.51
CA ARG A 773 1.77 -87.64 50.92
C ARG A 773 0.96 -88.92 51.17
N MET A 774 -0.12 -89.15 50.43
CA MET A 774 -0.87 -90.41 50.49
C MET A 774 -0.08 -91.60 49.92
N ASP A 775 0.67 -91.40 48.84
CA ASP A 775 1.52 -92.41 48.22
C ASP A 775 2.75 -92.74 49.09
N GLU A 776 3.34 -91.73 49.74
CA GLU A 776 4.38 -91.88 50.78
C GLU A 776 3.86 -92.68 51.98
N ALA A 777 2.66 -92.35 52.49
CA ALA A 777 2.03 -93.12 53.57
C ALA A 777 1.72 -94.56 53.12
N ARG A 778 1.26 -94.77 51.87
CA ARG A 778 1.04 -96.11 51.29
C ARG A 778 2.35 -96.89 51.17
N LEU A 779 3.47 -96.24 50.85
CA LEU A 779 4.80 -96.85 50.86
C LEU A 779 5.21 -97.24 52.28
N GLN A 780 5.05 -96.36 53.27
CA GLN A 780 5.31 -96.67 54.68
C GLN A 780 4.46 -97.86 55.19
N PHE A 781 3.16 -97.90 54.86
CA PHE A 781 2.31 -99.05 55.18
C PHE A 781 2.72 -100.33 54.44
N LYS A 782 3.20 -100.22 53.20
CA LYS A 782 3.73 -101.37 52.44
C LYS A 782 5.01 -101.92 53.08
N ASP A 783 5.89 -101.06 53.56
CA ASP A 783 7.13 -101.47 54.22
C ASP A 783 6.86 -102.02 55.64
N GLN A 784 5.88 -101.46 56.36
CA GLN A 784 5.34 -102.08 57.59
C GLN A 784 4.74 -103.46 57.34
N LEU A 785 3.96 -103.63 56.27
CA LEU A 785 3.45 -104.94 55.85
C LEU A 785 4.60 -105.89 55.53
N ARG A 786 5.66 -105.45 54.82
CA ARG A 786 6.86 -106.27 54.60
C ARG A 786 7.57 -106.65 55.89
N HIS A 787 7.64 -105.77 56.88
CA HIS A 787 8.21 -106.11 58.18
C HIS A 787 7.36 -107.17 58.90
N LEU A 788 6.03 -107.06 58.86
CA LEU A 788 5.13 -108.08 59.40
C LEU A 788 5.15 -109.39 58.60
N GLU A 789 5.34 -109.34 57.28
CA GLU A 789 5.57 -110.51 56.42
C GLU A 789 6.87 -111.23 56.82
N ILE A 790 7.96 -110.49 57.03
CA ILE A 790 9.26 -111.04 57.45
C ILE A 790 9.20 -111.57 58.90
N GLU A 791 8.49 -110.89 59.80
CA GLU A 791 8.22 -111.40 61.16
C GLU A 791 7.36 -112.67 61.10
N GLN A 792 6.36 -112.74 60.22
CA GLN A 792 5.55 -113.94 60.00
C GLN A 792 6.39 -115.07 59.39
N GLU A 793 7.25 -114.82 58.40
CA GLU A 793 8.17 -115.81 57.84
C GLU A 793 9.19 -116.28 58.88
N SER A 794 9.69 -115.39 59.74
CA SER A 794 10.57 -115.74 60.85
C SER A 794 9.84 -116.58 61.91
N ILE A 795 8.60 -116.24 62.25
CA ILE A 795 7.77 -117.03 63.17
C ILE A 795 7.40 -118.38 62.55
N LEU A 796 7.10 -118.45 61.25
CA LEU A 796 6.85 -119.70 60.54
C LEU A 796 8.12 -120.55 60.35
N THR A 797 9.29 -119.93 60.27
CA THR A 797 10.59 -120.63 60.27
C THR A 797 10.93 -121.15 61.66
N MET A 798 10.64 -120.37 62.71
CA MET A 798 10.79 -120.78 64.11
C MET A 798 9.83 -121.93 64.44
N ILE A 799 8.53 -121.77 64.17
CA ILE A 799 7.51 -122.82 64.27
C ILE A 799 7.87 -124.00 63.37
N GLY A 800 8.46 -123.77 62.19
CA GLY A 800 9.00 -124.83 61.33
C GLY A 800 10.08 -125.63 62.04
N SER A 801 11.08 -124.97 62.62
CA SER A 801 12.15 -125.62 63.38
C SER A 801 11.69 -126.23 64.72
N GLU A 802 10.66 -125.67 65.35
CA GLU A 802 10.00 -126.26 66.52
C GLU A 802 9.13 -127.45 66.13
N ILE A 803 8.52 -127.45 64.94
CA ILE A 803 7.81 -128.61 64.37
C ILE A 803 8.82 -129.67 63.92
N ASP A 804 9.97 -129.32 63.36
CA ASP A 804 11.03 -130.28 63.02
C ASP A 804 11.63 -130.90 64.29
N ALA A 805 11.91 -130.09 65.32
CA ALA A 805 12.33 -130.58 66.63
C ALA A 805 11.23 -131.38 67.35
N ALA A 806 9.96 -130.95 67.25
CA ALA A 806 8.83 -131.71 67.74
C ALA A 806 8.58 -132.97 66.90
N CYS A 807 8.95 -133.03 65.63
CA CYS A 807 8.87 -134.21 64.78
C CYS A 807 10.03 -135.17 65.04
N GLU A 808 11.23 -134.70 65.40
CA GLU A 808 12.29 -135.51 66.02
C GLU A 808 11.78 -136.14 67.34
N ILE A 809 11.04 -135.38 68.16
CA ILE A 809 10.44 -135.87 69.42
C ILE A 809 9.24 -136.81 69.18
N PHE A 810 8.32 -136.49 68.27
CA PHE A 810 7.13 -137.30 67.95
C PHE A 810 7.45 -138.52 67.07
N SER A 811 8.61 -138.53 66.41
CA SER A 811 9.21 -139.72 65.80
C SER A 811 9.87 -140.64 66.84
N ARG A 812 9.98 -140.19 68.12
CA ARG A 812 10.40 -141.01 69.26
C ARG A 812 9.25 -141.39 70.20
N ASP A 813 8.23 -140.54 70.35
CA ASP A 813 7.02 -140.84 71.10
C ASP A 813 5.77 -140.45 70.29
N SER A 814 5.07 -141.46 69.75
CA SER A 814 3.90 -141.27 68.92
C SER A 814 2.63 -141.78 69.61
N MET A 815 1.50 -141.14 69.28
CA MET A 815 0.14 -141.51 69.70
C MET A 815 -0.24 -141.16 71.15
N GLU A 816 -0.83 -139.97 71.35
CA GLU A 816 -2.24 -139.88 71.80
C GLU A 816 -2.83 -138.46 71.73
N LYS A 817 -4.01 -138.33 71.07
CA LYS A 817 -5.16 -137.47 71.44
C LYS A 817 -5.02 -135.92 71.40
N PHE A 818 -6.08 -135.14 71.15
CA PHE A 818 -7.33 -135.35 70.37
C PHE A 818 -7.98 -133.97 70.06
N LYS A 819 -9.14 -133.98 69.38
CA LYS A 819 -9.92 -132.80 68.94
C LYS A 819 -10.36 -131.84 70.07
N ALA A 820 -10.08 -130.54 69.91
CA ALA A 820 -10.81 -129.37 70.44
C ALA A 820 -10.35 -128.13 69.63
N VAL A 821 -11.03 -126.98 69.48
CA VAL A 821 -12.25 -126.38 70.09
C VAL A 821 -13.09 -125.71 68.97
N SER A 822 -14.39 -125.53 69.20
CA SER A 822 -15.25 -124.55 68.49
C SER A 822 -16.05 -123.71 69.52
N LEU A 823 -16.78 -122.66 69.06
CA LEU A 823 -17.42 -121.55 69.85
C LEU A 823 -16.49 -120.32 70.00
N THR A 824 -16.95 -119.05 70.10
CA THR A 824 -18.21 -118.47 70.66
C THR A 824 -18.67 -117.19 69.88
N PRO A 825 -19.95 -116.72 69.90
CA PRO A 825 -20.52 -115.83 68.84
C PRO A 825 -21.27 -114.52 69.26
N MET A 826 -21.86 -113.83 68.26
CA MET A 826 -22.85 -112.69 68.28
C MET A 826 -22.27 -111.27 68.54
N VAL A 827 -22.85 -110.13 68.12
CA VAL A 827 -24.22 -109.68 67.72
C VAL A 827 -24.12 -108.77 66.46
N LEU A 828 -24.87 -108.80 65.34
CA LEU A 828 -26.31 -108.92 64.95
C LEU A 828 -27.04 -107.55 64.73
N ASN A 829 -27.35 -107.21 63.47
CA ASN A 829 -28.38 -106.23 63.05
C ASN A 829 -28.83 -106.51 61.59
N ASP A 830 -30.03 -106.05 61.19
CA ASP A 830 -30.68 -106.45 59.91
C ASP A 830 -29.96 -105.98 58.62
N PRO A 831 -29.56 -106.89 57.71
CA PRO A 831 -28.97 -106.55 56.42
C PRO A 831 -29.90 -105.77 55.47
N HIS A 832 -31.21 -106.04 55.48
CA HIS A 832 -32.13 -105.51 54.46
C HIS A 832 -32.38 -104.01 54.62
N ARG A 833 -32.54 -103.54 55.87
CA ARG A 833 -32.67 -102.11 56.18
C ARG A 833 -31.44 -101.31 55.75
N TRP A 834 -30.23 -101.84 55.95
CA TRP A 834 -28.98 -101.21 55.50
C TRP A 834 -28.91 -101.08 53.98
N LEU A 835 -29.24 -102.16 53.26
CA LEU A 835 -29.23 -102.21 51.80
C LEU A 835 -30.21 -101.22 51.14
N ALA A 836 -31.36 -100.99 51.77
CA ALA A 836 -32.35 -100.01 51.31
C ALA A 836 -31.84 -98.56 51.47
N GLU A 837 -31.23 -98.23 52.62
CA GLU A 837 -30.64 -96.90 52.84
C GLU A 837 -29.46 -96.63 51.89
N THR A 838 -28.55 -97.60 51.70
CA THR A 838 -27.42 -97.44 50.78
C THR A 838 -27.88 -97.31 49.34
N LYS A 839 -28.86 -98.11 48.88
CA LYS A 839 -29.42 -98.00 47.53
C LYS A 839 -30.00 -96.61 47.27
N THR A 840 -30.75 -96.06 48.23
CA THR A 840 -31.42 -94.76 48.07
C THR A 840 -30.39 -93.62 48.05
N LYS A 841 -29.38 -93.66 48.92
CA LYS A 841 -28.27 -92.69 48.96
C LYS A 841 -27.42 -92.74 47.69
N LEU A 842 -27.12 -93.94 47.17
CA LEU A 842 -26.41 -94.11 45.89
C LEU A 842 -27.23 -93.59 44.71
N GLN A 843 -28.53 -93.85 44.66
CA GLN A 843 -29.39 -93.39 43.58
C GLN A 843 -29.50 -91.86 43.54
N TRP A 844 -29.51 -91.18 44.71
CA TRP A 844 -29.42 -89.72 44.77
C TRP A 844 -28.07 -89.19 44.27
N LEU A 845 -26.95 -89.81 44.70
CA LEU A 845 -25.61 -89.43 44.26
C LEU A 845 -25.41 -89.62 42.74
N CYS A 846 -25.94 -90.69 42.15
CA CYS A 846 -25.89 -90.90 40.71
C CYS A 846 -26.58 -89.80 39.91
N GLU A 847 -27.74 -89.31 40.38
CA GLU A 847 -28.50 -88.27 39.69
C GLU A 847 -27.89 -86.87 39.92
N GLU A 848 -27.38 -86.57 41.12
CA GLU A 848 -26.58 -85.36 41.38
C GLU A 848 -25.31 -85.31 40.51
N VAL A 849 -24.63 -86.45 40.33
CA VAL A 849 -23.45 -86.57 39.44
C VAL A 849 -23.83 -86.33 37.98
N LYS A 850 -24.90 -86.97 37.47
CA LYS A 850 -25.39 -86.71 36.10
C LYS A 850 -25.78 -85.25 35.89
N GLU A 851 -26.45 -84.64 36.87
CA GLU A 851 -26.88 -83.24 36.74
C GLU A 851 -25.65 -82.31 36.70
N ARG A 852 -24.64 -82.54 37.56
CA ARG A 852 -23.36 -81.82 37.52
C ARG A 852 -22.60 -82.05 36.22
N GLU A 853 -22.51 -83.29 35.73
CA GLU A 853 -21.88 -83.60 34.44
C GLU A 853 -22.57 -82.87 33.28
N SER A 854 -23.92 -82.77 33.31
CA SER A 854 -24.69 -82.04 32.30
C SER A 854 -24.48 -80.52 32.36
N LYS A 855 -24.31 -79.96 33.57
CA LYS A 855 -23.98 -78.54 33.80
C LYS A 855 -22.55 -78.25 33.37
N GLU A 856 -21.60 -79.12 33.71
CA GLU A 856 -20.20 -79.00 33.35
C GLU A 856 -19.98 -79.08 31.84
N LYS A 857 -20.61 -80.05 31.16
CA LYS A 857 -20.57 -80.16 29.69
C LYS A 857 -21.06 -78.86 29.00
N LYS A 858 -22.12 -78.23 29.51
CA LYS A 858 -22.59 -76.93 29.01
C LYS A 858 -21.57 -75.80 29.26
N LEU A 859 -21.02 -75.71 30.48
CA LEU A 859 -19.99 -74.72 30.83
C LEU A 859 -18.72 -74.88 29.97
N ARG A 860 -18.27 -76.12 29.72
CA ARG A 860 -17.13 -76.43 28.84
C ARG A 860 -17.38 -75.94 27.40
N CYS A 861 -18.59 -76.09 26.85
CA CYS A 861 -18.93 -75.57 25.54
C CYS A 861 -18.90 -74.03 25.48
N TYR A 862 -19.49 -73.34 26.47
CA TYR A 862 -19.45 -71.86 26.53
C TYR A 862 -18.02 -71.31 26.71
N LEU A 863 -17.17 -72.01 27.48
CA LEU A 863 -15.75 -71.67 27.60
C LEU A 863 -14.98 -71.88 26.29
N LEU A 864 -15.29 -72.92 25.51
CA LEU A 864 -14.68 -73.12 24.19
C LEU A 864 -15.03 -71.97 23.23
N GLN A 865 -16.33 -71.67 23.12
CA GLN A 865 -16.85 -70.65 22.19
C GLN A 865 -16.32 -69.24 22.52
N SER A 866 -16.29 -68.86 23.80
CA SER A 866 -15.72 -67.58 24.23
C SER A 866 -14.21 -67.49 23.98
N ARG A 867 -13.47 -68.60 24.10
CA ARG A 867 -12.03 -68.66 23.79
C ARG A 867 -11.73 -68.49 22.30
N GLU A 868 -12.62 -68.95 21.41
CA GLU A 868 -12.48 -68.77 19.96
C GLU A 868 -12.81 -67.34 19.52
N GLN A 869 -13.87 -66.74 20.08
CA GLN A 869 -14.19 -65.33 19.86
C GLN A 869 -13.03 -64.40 20.31
N LEU A 870 -12.43 -64.68 21.47
CA LEU A 870 -11.26 -63.94 21.97
C LEU A 870 -10.01 -64.05 21.08
N LYS A 871 -9.75 -65.22 20.48
CA LYS A 871 -8.66 -65.38 19.50
C LYS A 871 -8.88 -64.51 18.27
N HIS A 872 -10.08 -64.54 17.69
CA HIS A 872 -10.41 -63.73 16.50
C HIS A 872 -10.25 -62.23 16.78
N PHE A 873 -10.80 -61.76 17.90
CA PHE A 873 -10.72 -60.36 18.30
C PHE A 873 -9.27 -59.87 18.50
N THR A 874 -8.42 -60.72 19.09
CA THR A 874 -6.99 -60.40 19.30
C THR A 874 -6.27 -60.22 17.95
N GLN A 875 -6.47 -61.13 16.99
CA GLN A 875 -5.83 -61.07 15.67
C GLN A 875 -6.22 -59.82 14.86
N VAL A 876 -7.51 -59.42 14.90
CA VAL A 876 -7.97 -58.19 14.25
C VAL A 876 -7.22 -56.98 14.82
N LYS A 877 -7.21 -56.79 16.14
CA LYS A 877 -6.52 -55.66 16.78
C LYS A 877 -5.00 -55.67 16.58
N GLU A 878 -4.37 -56.85 16.49
CA GLU A 878 -2.95 -56.98 16.13
C GLU A 878 -2.63 -56.39 14.74
N THR A 879 -3.56 -56.51 13.78
CA THR A 879 -3.38 -55.97 12.41
C THR A 879 -3.67 -54.47 12.32
N GLU A 880 -4.64 -53.95 13.07
CA GLU A 880 -4.93 -52.51 13.14
C GLU A 880 -3.76 -51.71 13.73
N HIS A 881 -3.14 -52.21 14.81
CA HIS A 881 -1.96 -51.55 15.39
C HIS A 881 -0.78 -51.50 14.39
N GLN A 882 -0.66 -52.48 13.48
CA GLN A 882 0.38 -52.53 12.46
C GLN A 882 0.13 -51.62 11.25
N SER A 883 -1.11 -51.19 10.97
CA SER A 883 -1.40 -50.19 9.93
C SER A 883 -1.14 -48.78 10.46
N LEU A 884 -1.63 -48.46 11.66
CA LEU A 884 -1.43 -47.16 12.32
C LEU A 884 0.06 -46.81 12.48
N TYR A 885 0.88 -47.77 12.93
CA TYR A 885 2.32 -47.54 13.07
C TYR A 885 3.03 -47.22 11.74
N LYS A 886 2.60 -47.86 10.64
CA LYS A 886 3.12 -47.55 9.28
C LYS A 886 2.66 -46.18 8.79
N GLN A 887 1.47 -45.74 9.18
CA GLN A 887 0.93 -44.43 8.81
C GLN A 887 1.66 -43.30 9.55
N ILE A 888 1.89 -43.44 10.86
CA ILE A 888 2.69 -42.49 11.66
C ILE A 888 4.09 -42.31 11.05
N LYS A 889 4.79 -43.43 10.76
CA LYS A 889 6.14 -43.40 10.21
C LYS A 889 6.25 -42.83 8.79
N LYS A 890 5.13 -42.80 8.03
CA LYS A 890 5.03 -42.01 6.79
C LYS A 890 4.90 -40.51 7.08
N GLN A 891 4.20 -40.09 8.13
CA GLN A 891 4.05 -38.66 8.45
C GLN A 891 5.36 -38.04 8.92
N GLU A 892 6.14 -38.77 9.73
CA GLU A 892 7.45 -38.37 10.23
C GLU A 892 8.42 -38.04 9.08
N LYS A 893 8.61 -38.96 8.12
CA LYS A 893 9.52 -38.76 6.97
C LYS A 893 9.23 -37.50 6.15
N LEU A 894 7.96 -37.11 6.01
CA LEU A 894 7.61 -35.92 5.26
C LEU A 894 8.02 -34.65 6.02
N LEU A 895 7.83 -34.64 7.35
CA LEU A 895 8.27 -33.58 8.26
C LEU A 895 9.80 -33.53 8.48
N GLU A 896 10.57 -34.39 7.81
CA GLU A 896 12.02 -34.26 7.67
C GLU A 896 12.39 -33.66 6.29
N GLU A 897 11.63 -34.02 5.25
CA GLU A 897 11.84 -33.64 3.86
C GLU A 897 11.50 -32.16 3.60
N VAL A 898 10.43 -31.65 4.21
CA VAL A 898 10.04 -30.25 3.99
C VAL A 898 10.96 -29.30 4.78
N HIS A 899 11.37 -29.69 5.99
CA HIS A 899 12.42 -29.04 6.77
C HIS A 899 13.77 -29.04 6.02
N ARG A 900 14.04 -30.02 5.14
CA ARG A 900 15.18 -30.00 4.20
C ARG A 900 14.97 -28.97 3.09
N GLU A 901 13.86 -29.02 2.36
CA GLU A 901 13.58 -28.08 1.27
C GLU A 901 13.59 -26.62 1.70
N LYS A 902 12.99 -26.31 2.85
CA LYS A 902 12.86 -24.93 3.34
C LYS A 902 14.23 -24.31 3.64
N ARG A 903 15.19 -25.11 4.13
CA ARG A 903 16.60 -24.70 4.28
C ARG A 903 17.25 -24.40 2.93
N GLU A 904 17.02 -25.26 1.92
CA GLU A 904 17.55 -25.02 0.57
C GLU A 904 16.95 -23.77 -0.10
N LEU A 905 15.69 -23.44 0.15
CA LEU A 905 15.05 -22.23 -0.41
C LEU A 905 15.60 -20.94 0.20
N LEU A 906 15.84 -20.91 1.51
CA LEU A 906 16.55 -19.80 2.17
C LEU A 906 17.96 -19.63 1.60
N GLU A 907 18.72 -20.72 1.45
CA GLU A 907 20.09 -20.68 0.89
C GLU A 907 20.11 -20.22 -0.57
N LYS A 908 19.14 -20.66 -1.39
CA LYS A 908 18.96 -20.19 -2.79
C LYS A 908 18.51 -18.73 -2.88
N THR A 909 17.97 -18.16 -1.81
CA THR A 909 17.56 -16.74 -1.76
C THR A 909 18.76 -15.85 -1.41
N LEU A 910 19.53 -16.20 -0.39
CA LEU A 910 20.77 -15.50 -0.02
C LEU A 910 21.75 -15.39 -1.20
N ARG A 911 21.98 -16.50 -1.93
CA ARG A 911 22.85 -16.48 -3.13
C ARG A 911 22.36 -15.54 -4.23
N ARG A 912 21.05 -15.34 -4.37
CA ARG A 912 20.47 -14.38 -5.34
C ARG A 912 20.63 -12.93 -4.88
N GLU A 913 20.61 -12.68 -3.57
CA GLU A 913 20.90 -11.36 -3.01
C GLU A 913 22.39 -11.01 -3.19
N GLU A 914 23.29 -11.98 -3.00
CA GLU A 914 24.73 -11.87 -3.34
C GLU A 914 24.93 -11.60 -4.85
N GLU A 915 24.26 -12.35 -5.73
CA GLU A 915 24.28 -12.15 -7.19
C GLU A 915 23.73 -10.76 -7.59
N MET A 916 22.63 -10.30 -6.98
CA MET A 916 22.09 -8.96 -7.25
C MET A 916 23.00 -7.84 -6.74
N GLY A 917 23.66 -8.01 -5.59
CA GLY A 917 24.66 -7.07 -5.10
C GLY A 917 25.83 -6.94 -6.08
N ALA A 918 26.40 -8.07 -6.51
CA ALA A 918 27.47 -8.09 -7.51
C ALA A 918 27.05 -7.49 -8.87
N LEU A 919 25.77 -7.62 -9.26
CA LEU A 919 25.23 -6.96 -10.44
C LEU A 919 25.04 -5.45 -10.23
N GLN A 920 24.62 -4.99 -9.05
CA GLN A 920 24.51 -3.56 -8.73
C GLN A 920 25.88 -2.88 -8.69
N ASP A 921 26.89 -3.50 -8.07
CA ASP A 921 28.27 -3.00 -8.09
C ASP A 921 28.81 -2.89 -9.53
N ARG A 922 28.49 -3.88 -10.38
CA ARG A 922 28.89 -3.88 -11.79
C ARG A 922 28.13 -2.84 -12.62
N ILE A 923 26.88 -2.53 -12.29
CA ILE A 923 26.12 -1.42 -12.87
C ILE A 923 26.74 -0.09 -12.44
N MET A 924 27.02 0.12 -11.15
CA MET A 924 27.68 1.33 -10.66
C MET A 924 29.06 1.53 -11.32
N ALA A 925 29.85 0.47 -11.51
CA ALA A 925 31.12 0.54 -12.23
C ALA A 925 30.94 0.96 -13.71
N LEU A 926 29.89 0.47 -14.39
CA LEU A 926 29.55 0.87 -15.76
C LEU A 926 29.00 2.30 -15.85
N GLU A 927 28.21 2.74 -14.86
CA GLU A 927 27.71 4.12 -14.76
C GLU A 927 28.86 5.11 -14.50
N VAL A 928 29.81 4.78 -13.62
CA VAL A 928 31.03 5.57 -13.40
C VAL A 928 31.91 5.58 -14.65
N SER A 929 32.09 4.43 -15.32
CA SER A 929 32.88 4.36 -16.56
C SER A 929 32.25 5.16 -17.71
N THR A 930 30.92 5.14 -17.86
CA THR A 930 30.21 5.96 -18.86
C THR A 930 30.17 7.43 -18.48
N ARG A 931 30.14 7.77 -17.19
CA ARG A 931 30.34 9.15 -16.71
C ARG A 931 31.70 9.69 -17.13
N VAL A 932 32.79 8.97 -16.84
CA VAL A 932 34.15 9.36 -17.21
C VAL A 932 34.34 9.45 -18.74
N ALA A 933 33.66 8.59 -19.51
CA ALA A 933 33.67 8.67 -20.98
C ALA A 933 32.90 9.89 -21.52
N LEU A 934 31.79 10.29 -20.87
CA LEU A 934 31.06 11.53 -21.19
C LEU A 934 31.88 12.76 -20.79
N ASP A 935 32.51 12.77 -19.61
CA ASP A 935 33.41 13.84 -19.18
C ASP A 935 34.58 14.00 -20.17
N HIS A 936 35.11 12.89 -20.74
CA HIS A 936 36.11 12.95 -21.82
C HIS A 936 35.55 13.56 -23.12
N LEU A 937 34.32 13.26 -23.51
CA LEU A 937 33.66 13.85 -24.68
C LEU A 937 33.35 15.35 -24.51
N GLU A 938 33.09 15.81 -23.28
CA GLU A 938 32.97 17.25 -22.98
C GLU A 938 34.34 17.96 -22.89
N SER A 939 35.44 17.23 -22.66
CA SER A 939 36.77 17.82 -22.41
C SER A 939 37.56 18.27 -23.64
N VAL A 940 37.14 17.92 -24.87
CA VAL A 940 37.84 18.28 -26.11
C VAL A 940 37.01 19.28 -26.93
N PRO A 941 37.48 20.52 -27.13
CA PRO A 941 36.74 21.51 -27.90
C PRO A 941 36.61 21.18 -29.38
N GLU A 942 35.49 21.66 -29.94
CA GLU A 942 35.36 22.39 -31.21
C GLU A 942 36.38 22.15 -32.36
N LYS A 943 35.94 21.87 -33.59
CA LYS A 943 34.57 21.71 -34.10
C LYS A 943 34.59 21.08 -35.49
N LEU A 944 33.89 19.97 -35.65
CA LEU A 944 33.40 19.48 -36.93
C LEU A 944 31.93 19.06 -36.72
N SER A 945 30.89 19.60 -37.35
CA SER A 945 30.74 20.75 -38.28
C SER A 945 31.49 20.73 -39.61
N LEU A 946 32.20 19.64 -39.93
CA LEU A 946 32.69 19.31 -41.27
C LEU A 946 32.73 17.77 -41.35
N LEU A 947 32.18 17.19 -42.41
CA LEU A 947 31.91 15.76 -42.58
C LEU A 947 30.88 15.19 -41.57
N GLU A 948 29.67 14.74 -41.93
CA GLU A 948 28.95 14.77 -43.23
C GLU A 948 29.79 14.36 -44.46
N ASP A 949 30.40 13.16 -44.40
CA ASP A 949 30.69 12.27 -45.55
C ASP A 949 31.82 11.23 -45.28
N PHE A 950 31.72 10.44 -44.21
CA PHE A 950 32.23 9.05 -44.20
C PHE A 950 31.23 8.18 -43.43
N LYS A 951 30.43 7.28 -44.02
CA LYS A 951 30.54 6.47 -45.26
C LYS A 951 31.56 5.32 -45.15
N ASP A 952 31.07 4.14 -45.56
CA ASP A 952 31.76 2.87 -45.77
C ASP A 952 32.27 2.10 -44.54
N ILE A 953 31.93 0.80 -44.54
CA ILE A 953 32.43 -0.29 -43.66
C ILE A 953 32.05 -0.12 -42.17
N GLY A 954 31.34 -1.03 -41.52
CA GLY A 954 31.10 -2.43 -41.83
C GLY A 954 31.49 -3.27 -40.61
N PHE A 955 30.60 -4.13 -40.13
CA PHE A 955 30.59 -5.57 -40.47
C PHE A 955 31.37 -6.40 -39.45
N SER A 956 31.01 -7.68 -39.35
CA SER A 956 31.83 -8.76 -38.78
C SER A 956 32.02 -8.71 -37.25
N ASN A 957 31.42 -9.65 -36.53
CA ASN A 957 32.01 -10.96 -36.16
C ASN A 957 32.95 -10.82 -34.96
N LEU A 958 32.51 -11.22 -33.77
CA LEU A 958 32.48 -12.60 -33.27
C LEU A 958 33.82 -13.05 -32.67
N SER A 959 33.75 -13.34 -31.36
CA SER A 959 34.41 -14.49 -30.70
C SER A 959 35.93 -14.46 -30.51
N ILE A 960 36.37 -15.31 -29.55
CA ILE A 960 37.75 -15.84 -29.40
C ILE A 960 38.80 -14.74 -29.16
N SER A 961 39.23 -14.50 -27.93
CA SER A 961 39.88 -15.48 -27.04
C SER A 961 39.62 -15.11 -25.55
N MET A 962 39.78 -15.98 -24.55
CA MET A 962 41.04 -16.63 -24.11
C MET A 962 42.16 -15.58 -23.90
N ASN A 963 42.97 -15.61 -22.84
CA ASN A 963 43.05 -16.56 -21.73
C ASN A 963 43.82 -15.91 -20.57
N ASP A 964 44.13 -16.69 -19.54
CA ASP A 964 45.32 -16.52 -18.71
C ASP A 964 45.48 -15.18 -17.97
N GLU A 965 44.42 -14.72 -17.30
CA GLU A 965 44.61 -14.15 -15.96
C GLU A 965 43.82 -14.93 -14.90
N LEU A 966 44.47 -16.02 -14.47
CA LEU A 966 44.58 -16.49 -13.08
C LEU A 966 43.26 -16.66 -12.31
N GLN A 967 42.58 -17.79 -12.47
CA GLN A 967 42.85 -19.01 -11.68
C GLN A 967 42.80 -18.81 -10.15
N GLY A 968 41.60 -18.85 -9.57
CA GLY A 968 41.37 -19.09 -8.15
C GLY A 968 40.13 -19.95 -7.94
N VAL A 969 40.31 -21.23 -7.61
CA VAL A 969 39.26 -22.22 -7.24
C VAL A 969 38.16 -22.40 -8.31
N LEU A 970 38.07 -23.48 -9.09
CA LEU A 970 38.67 -24.82 -9.02
C LEU A 970 38.35 -25.66 -7.76
N ALA A 971 37.10 -26.15 -7.75
CA ALA A 971 36.74 -27.55 -7.54
C ALA A 971 36.60 -28.17 -6.13
N LYS A 972 35.53 -28.99 -6.03
CA LYS A 972 35.23 -30.09 -5.06
C LYS A 972 34.80 -29.62 -3.65
N LEU A 973 33.62 -29.98 -3.13
CA LEU A 973 33.10 -31.33 -2.77
C LEU A 973 34.01 -32.04 -1.75
N PRO A 974 33.47 -32.52 -0.61
CA PRO A 974 32.45 -33.60 -0.57
C PRO A 974 31.08 -33.11 -0.06
N LYS A 975 29.92 -33.71 -0.38
CA LYS A 975 29.54 -35.08 -0.77
C LYS A 975 29.52 -36.11 0.39
N ALA A 976 28.51 -36.00 1.25
CA ALA A 976 27.90 -37.08 2.03
C ALA A 976 26.38 -37.06 1.69
N VAL A 977 25.75 -38.10 1.11
CA VAL A 977 25.45 -39.47 1.62
C VAL A 977 24.21 -39.43 2.55
N TYR A 978 23.08 -40.11 2.28
CA TYR A 978 22.77 -41.15 1.27
C TYR A 978 21.24 -41.23 0.94
N ASP A 979 20.93 -41.77 -0.24
CA ASP A 979 19.80 -42.67 -0.60
C ASP A 979 18.52 -42.83 0.26
N LYS A 980 17.38 -42.77 -0.47
CA LYS A 980 16.20 -43.70 -0.48
C LYS A 980 14.90 -43.43 0.30
N ASN A 981 13.82 -43.65 -0.49
CA ASN A 981 12.42 -44.00 -0.18
C ASN A 981 11.57 -42.95 0.53
#